data_AF-A0A2V8RMY4-F1
#
_entry.id   AF-A0A2V8RMY4-F1
#
_cell.length_a   1.000
_cell.length_b   1.000
_cell.length_c   1.000
_cell.angle_alpha   90.00
_cell.angle_beta   90.00
_cell.angle_gamma   90.00
#
_symmetry.space_group_name_H-M   'P 1'
#
loop_
_entity.id
_entity.type
_entity.pdbx_description
1 polymer ?
#
loop_
_entity_poly.entity_id
_entity_poly.type
_entity_poly.pdbx_seq_one_letter_code
_entity_poly.pdbx_strand_id
1 'polypeptide(L)'
;MKKIDWKTVTKRRALGFVLMVLGMVVLFMPIFVGGWVIALLGIVLLGAGLVQIVNVVRSPESVDSFLDHIAGVVFILLGLLLFLSPHMALAAIVAIITIALLIDGGAKIYFAFKIPPGTERRWKLFNGLVTFALGMLIWFFITANLGIIAVGMILGTRLLVEGWTMFFLPDKGFAPPDEDPDLRDHPDAKLGLEPSDLIKEMREKLRQTEAAEATDNLFFCIKILLVFFVIHLLRTDAQWSFIGFISPFSAIIGDGVMALILGVFLILPLRVLARKFTRPIERGAWRHLDKLAAAGEEPSYVDNTTRYWLEHRMRLALKLKYARYSLNSALWWLMRVGLPITAIFIAINSIWGFSWYFNSENWASGVWQEITKGRVDAWRKRGAEEAERYAIVNGISPNKVFAVETENESQPGDFSFIVIGDTGEGDPSQMVLRDQLIAASKRDEVKFLVLSSDVIYPDGKMKDYETNFYLPFKGFDKPIYAIPGNHDWFDSDEGFNANFLDRESAVITLKARLAEDLKTDVISTDQRFNEITAEAKRLRELYQIKNGYQRAPYFEVHRAGFSLIAVDTGILRKIDSKEREWLEGALQRAGSNFKLVVLGHPFYVAGVDTAENDAEFAGIRELLRRYKVDVAMAGDTHDFELYKEKYTADDGEREMLHFVNGGGGAYLSIGTAVAFPEKPFTPNYAFYPRTDQLEAKIRNEAPGWKMPFFWWMQYLGGYPFDSEMVSGAFDFNRAPFFQSFLEVSVEPSQERVRFLLYGANGQLRWRDIQAAGNVKPPDKSGDDPVEFIAPMRAAIAK
;
A
#
# COMPACT_ATOMS: atom_id res chain seq x y z
N MET A 1 -3.50 -35.19 40.17
CA MET A 1 -3.65 -33.91 39.43
C MET A 1 -4.67 -33.04 40.17
N LYS A 2 -4.25 -31.92 40.77
CA LYS A 2 -5.20 -30.94 41.34
C LYS A 2 -5.96 -30.29 40.19
N LYS A 3 -7.30 -30.30 40.24
CA LYS A 3 -8.16 -29.55 39.29
C LYS A 3 -7.76 -28.07 39.36
N ILE A 4 -7.33 -27.51 38.24
CA ILE A 4 -7.05 -26.08 38.11
C ILE A 4 -8.39 -25.36 38.23
N ASP A 5 -8.54 -24.53 39.26
CA ASP A 5 -9.71 -23.67 39.43
C ASP A 5 -9.54 -22.43 38.53
N TRP A 6 -10.13 -22.49 37.34
CA TRP A 6 -10.09 -21.42 36.34
C TRP A 6 -10.68 -20.09 36.82
N LYS A 7 -11.45 -20.06 37.92
CA LYS A 7 -12.00 -18.82 38.50
C LYS A 7 -10.95 -18.02 39.30
N THR A 8 -9.84 -18.65 39.70
CA THR A 8 -8.73 -18.01 40.43
C THR A 8 -7.51 -17.72 39.56
N VAL A 9 -7.57 -18.04 38.26
CA VAL A 9 -6.53 -17.67 37.30
C VAL A 9 -6.57 -16.16 37.12
N THR A 10 -5.63 -15.49 37.78
CA THR A 10 -5.45 -14.05 37.67
C THR A 10 -5.24 -13.62 36.23
N LYS A 11 -5.70 -12.41 35.88
CA LYS A 11 -5.72 -11.93 34.49
C LYS A 11 -4.32 -11.93 33.82
N ARG A 12 -3.22 -11.90 34.59
CA ARG A 12 -1.84 -12.01 34.09
C ARG A 12 -1.45 -13.45 33.71
N ARG A 13 -1.86 -14.44 34.50
CA ARG A 13 -1.64 -15.87 34.20
C ARG A 13 -2.40 -16.31 32.96
N ALA A 14 -3.61 -15.78 32.77
CA ALA A 14 -4.37 -16.00 31.54
C ALA A 14 -3.62 -15.47 30.30
N LEU A 15 -3.07 -14.25 30.36
CA LEU A 15 -2.25 -13.69 29.27
C LEU A 15 -0.98 -14.51 29.02
N GLY A 16 -0.31 -14.98 30.09
CA GLY A 16 0.83 -15.88 29.98
C GLY A 16 0.48 -17.19 29.28
N PHE A 17 -0.68 -17.78 29.59
CA PHE A 17 -1.17 -18.98 28.92
C PHE A 17 -1.47 -18.73 27.43
N VAL A 18 -2.11 -17.60 27.08
CA VAL A 18 -2.34 -17.23 25.67
C VAL A 18 -1.02 -17.12 24.91
N LEU A 19 0.00 -16.46 25.47
CA LEU A 19 1.32 -16.36 24.84
C LEU A 19 1.98 -17.73 24.65
N MET A 20 1.82 -18.64 25.60
CA MET A 20 2.32 -20.01 25.46
C MET A 20 1.63 -20.77 24.32
N VAL A 21 0.30 -20.64 24.19
CA VAL A 21 -0.45 -21.25 23.09
C VAL A 21 -0.02 -20.67 21.74
N LEU A 22 0.10 -19.34 21.64
CA LEU A 22 0.60 -18.68 20.43
C LEU A 22 2.02 -19.13 20.09
N GLY A 23 2.90 -19.26 21.10
CA GLY A 23 4.26 -19.75 20.93
C GLY A 23 4.33 -21.19 20.43
N MET A 24 3.44 -22.08 20.91
CA MET A 24 3.30 -23.44 20.37
C MET A 24 2.85 -23.42 18.91
N VAL A 25 1.81 -22.64 18.58
CA VAL A 25 1.30 -22.55 17.20
C VAL A 25 2.41 -22.15 16.23
N VAL A 26 3.20 -21.13 16.58
CA VAL A 26 4.33 -20.68 15.75
C VAL A 26 5.43 -21.73 15.65
N LEU A 27 5.77 -22.41 16.75
CA LEU A 27 6.82 -23.42 16.76
C LEU A 27 6.51 -24.59 15.83
N PHE A 28 5.24 -25.01 15.75
CA PHE A 28 4.80 -26.15 14.93
C PHE A 28 4.26 -25.76 13.56
N MET A 29 4.03 -24.47 13.31
CA MET A 29 3.49 -23.95 12.05
C MET A 29 4.20 -24.43 10.78
N PRO A 30 5.55 -24.51 10.73
CA PRO A 30 6.28 -24.99 9.55
C PRO A 30 5.90 -26.39 9.07
N ILE A 31 5.26 -27.20 9.92
CA ILE A 31 4.83 -28.57 9.60
C ILE A 31 3.45 -28.59 8.91
N PHE A 32 2.59 -27.60 9.19
CA PHE A 32 1.17 -27.65 8.83
C PHE A 32 0.76 -26.66 7.75
N VAL A 33 1.55 -25.59 7.57
CA VAL A 33 1.11 -24.43 6.80
C VAL A 33 2.24 -24.04 5.86
N GLY A 34 2.08 -24.30 4.55
CA GLY A 34 3.09 -24.04 3.50
C GLY A 34 3.37 -22.54 3.27
N GLY A 35 2.93 -21.96 2.15
CA GLY A 35 3.26 -20.57 1.78
C GLY A 35 2.76 -19.46 2.73
N TRP A 36 1.89 -19.77 3.70
CA TRP A 36 1.29 -18.79 4.61
C TRP A 36 2.10 -18.50 5.87
N VAL A 37 3.30 -19.07 6.01
CA VAL A 37 4.13 -18.92 7.22
C VAL A 37 4.36 -17.46 7.60
N ILE A 38 4.61 -16.60 6.60
CA ILE A 38 4.97 -15.19 6.80
C ILE A 38 3.79 -14.38 7.32
N ALA A 39 2.62 -14.47 6.66
CA ALA A 39 1.42 -13.72 7.04
C ALA A 39 0.94 -14.11 8.46
N LEU A 40 0.96 -15.40 8.78
CA LEU A 40 0.59 -15.90 10.10
C LEU A 40 1.63 -15.54 11.17
N LEU A 41 2.93 -15.52 10.83
CA LEU A 41 3.97 -15.00 11.73
C LEU A 41 3.73 -13.51 12.03
N GLY A 42 3.30 -12.73 11.03
CA GLY A 42 2.87 -11.34 11.20
C GLY A 42 1.74 -11.21 12.22
N ILE A 43 0.67 -12.00 12.08
CA ILE A 43 -0.46 -12.03 13.03
C ILE A 43 -0.01 -12.39 14.45
N VAL A 44 0.90 -13.36 14.60
CA VAL A 44 1.36 -13.74 15.94
C VAL A 44 2.26 -12.68 16.55
N LEU A 45 3.11 -12.00 15.77
CA LEU A 45 3.89 -10.85 16.26
C LEU A 45 2.99 -9.69 16.67
N LEU A 46 1.93 -9.42 15.92
CA LEU A 46 0.87 -8.46 16.33
C LEU A 46 0.27 -8.84 17.67
N GLY A 47 -0.20 -10.09 17.82
CA GLY A 47 -0.78 -10.59 19.05
C GLY A 47 0.19 -10.53 20.23
N ALA A 48 1.44 -10.92 20.03
CA ALA A 48 2.48 -10.87 21.04
C ALA A 48 2.79 -9.44 21.49
N GLY A 49 2.94 -8.52 20.53
CA GLY A 49 3.15 -7.11 20.82
C GLY A 49 1.96 -6.50 21.56
N LEU A 50 0.72 -6.81 21.16
CA LEU A 50 -0.49 -6.39 21.89
C LEU A 50 -0.52 -6.91 23.33
N VAL A 51 -0.17 -8.17 23.56
CA VAL A 51 -0.09 -8.71 24.93
C VAL A 51 0.99 -8.00 25.75
N GLN A 52 2.12 -7.65 25.15
CA GLN A 52 3.17 -6.87 25.83
C GLN A 52 2.70 -5.46 26.18
N ILE A 53 2.05 -4.76 25.25
CA ILE A 53 1.44 -3.45 25.51
C ILE A 53 0.40 -3.55 26.62
N VAL A 54 -0.49 -4.55 26.57
CA VAL A 54 -1.44 -4.82 27.65
C VAL A 54 -0.72 -5.05 28.97
N ASN A 55 0.36 -5.84 28.99
CA ASN A 55 1.12 -6.09 30.20
C ASN A 55 1.77 -4.79 30.75
N VAL A 56 2.30 -3.92 29.89
CA VAL A 56 2.85 -2.61 30.27
C VAL A 56 1.77 -1.70 30.84
N VAL A 57 0.63 -1.58 30.15
CA VAL A 57 -0.51 -0.79 30.59
C VAL A 57 -1.00 -1.28 31.94
N ARG A 58 -0.85 -2.57 32.25
CA ARG A 58 -1.29 -3.20 33.49
C ARG A 58 -0.21 -3.36 34.55
N SER A 59 1.05 -3.00 34.27
CA SER A 59 2.14 -3.08 35.25
C SER A 59 2.36 -1.72 35.93
N PRO A 60 2.87 -1.69 37.18
CA PRO A 60 3.30 -0.45 37.79
C PRO A 60 4.44 0.15 36.96
N GLU A 61 4.45 1.48 36.77
CA GLU A 61 5.52 2.13 36.01
C GLU A 61 6.89 1.75 36.60
N SER A 62 7.79 1.23 35.79
CA SER A 62 9.20 0.97 36.14
C SER A 62 10.09 1.34 34.95
N VAL A 63 11.41 1.28 35.09
CA VAL A 63 12.28 1.46 33.91
C VAL A 63 12.13 0.26 32.96
N ASP A 64 11.86 -0.93 33.50
CA ASP A 64 11.54 -2.12 32.71
C ASP A 64 10.29 -1.94 31.85
N SER A 65 9.24 -1.31 32.38
CA SER A 65 7.98 -1.13 31.65
C SER A 65 8.12 -0.26 30.40
N PHE A 66 9.17 0.56 30.29
CA PHE A 66 9.45 1.34 29.09
C PHE A 66 10.13 0.50 28.00
N LEU A 67 11.00 -0.43 28.38
CA LEU A 67 11.66 -1.34 27.44
C LEU A 67 10.69 -2.43 26.96
N ASP A 68 9.86 -2.96 27.85
CA ASP A 68 8.75 -3.86 27.48
C ASP A 68 7.76 -3.15 26.54
N HIS A 69 7.56 -1.84 26.70
CA HIS A 69 6.76 -1.04 25.79
C HIS A 69 7.41 -0.96 24.42
N ILE A 70 8.69 -0.60 24.35
CA ILE A 70 9.45 -0.56 23.08
C ILE A 70 9.44 -1.93 22.38
N ALA A 71 9.67 -3.03 23.12
CA ALA A 71 9.63 -4.37 22.57
C ALA A 71 8.24 -4.72 22.00
N GLY A 72 7.17 -4.40 22.74
CA GLY A 72 5.80 -4.60 22.28
C GLY A 72 5.50 -3.76 21.03
N VAL A 73 6.00 -2.52 21.01
CA VAL A 73 5.88 -1.64 19.86
C VAL A 73 6.57 -2.22 18.62
N VAL A 74 7.81 -2.67 18.78
CA VAL A 74 8.59 -3.26 17.70
C VAL A 74 7.88 -4.49 17.12
N PHE A 75 7.25 -5.36 17.93
CA PHE A 75 6.52 -6.51 17.37
C PHE A 75 5.20 -6.16 16.73
N ILE A 76 4.48 -5.14 17.22
CA ILE A 76 3.29 -4.68 16.49
C ILE A 76 3.71 -4.13 15.13
N LEU A 77 4.75 -3.29 15.08
CA LEU A 77 5.24 -2.75 13.81
C LEU A 77 5.73 -3.85 12.88
N LEU A 78 6.58 -4.77 13.36
CA LEU A 78 7.06 -5.90 12.56
C LEU A 78 5.93 -6.85 12.13
N GLY A 79 4.92 -7.04 12.98
CA GLY A 79 3.77 -7.86 12.68
C GLY A 79 2.87 -7.23 11.61
N LEU A 80 2.60 -5.92 11.71
CA LEU A 80 1.89 -5.14 10.70
C LEU A 80 2.66 -5.19 9.38
N LEU A 81 3.97 -4.99 9.47
CA LEU A 81 4.88 -4.96 8.33
C LEU A 81 4.89 -6.30 7.56
N LEU A 82 5.05 -7.41 8.26
CA LEU A 82 5.00 -8.76 7.66
C LEU A 82 3.62 -9.10 7.09
N PHE A 83 2.56 -8.56 7.69
CA PHE A 83 1.19 -8.78 7.23
C PHE A 83 0.88 -7.97 5.97
N LEU A 84 1.30 -6.70 5.93
CA LEU A 84 1.03 -5.78 4.82
C LEU A 84 1.97 -5.95 3.64
N SER A 85 3.21 -6.38 3.88
CA SER A 85 4.24 -6.49 2.85
C SER A 85 5.05 -7.77 3.03
N PRO A 86 4.47 -8.96 2.75
CA PRO A 86 5.14 -10.25 2.93
C PRO A 86 6.37 -10.44 2.03
N HIS A 87 6.51 -9.63 0.98
CA HIS A 87 7.64 -9.62 0.05
C HIS A 87 8.85 -8.79 0.51
N MET A 88 8.78 -8.17 1.70
CA MET A 88 9.90 -7.42 2.25
C MET A 88 11.14 -8.28 2.46
N ALA A 89 12.30 -7.63 2.38
CA ALA A 89 13.57 -8.31 2.57
C ALA A 89 13.67 -8.91 3.97
N LEU A 90 13.50 -10.24 4.04
CA LEU A 90 13.54 -11.05 5.25
C LEU A 90 14.73 -10.71 6.15
N ALA A 91 15.89 -10.42 5.56
CA ALA A 91 17.11 -10.04 6.28
C ALA A 91 16.91 -8.84 7.23
N ALA A 92 16.07 -7.86 6.88
CA ALA A 92 15.87 -6.65 7.68
C ALA A 92 15.03 -6.93 8.91
N ILE A 93 13.95 -7.64 8.68
CA ILE A 93 13.00 -8.04 9.73
C ILE A 93 13.75 -8.90 10.73
N VAL A 94 14.56 -9.84 10.24
CA VAL A 94 15.38 -10.71 11.08
C VAL A 94 16.46 -9.89 11.82
N ALA A 95 17.09 -8.88 11.20
CA ALA A 95 18.03 -7.99 11.87
C ALA A 95 17.37 -7.15 12.98
N ILE A 96 16.21 -6.53 12.72
CA ILE A 96 15.46 -5.74 13.70
C ILE A 96 15.03 -6.63 14.87
N ILE A 97 14.50 -7.84 14.59
CA ILE A 97 14.15 -8.82 15.61
C ILE A 97 15.39 -9.18 16.44
N THR A 98 16.52 -9.44 15.79
CA THR A 98 17.78 -9.78 16.47
C THR A 98 18.20 -8.68 17.43
N ILE A 99 18.27 -7.43 16.95
CA ILE A 99 18.63 -6.27 17.78
C ILE A 99 17.64 -6.11 18.93
N ALA A 100 16.34 -6.21 18.66
CA ALA A 100 15.31 -6.10 19.67
C ALA A 100 15.43 -7.19 20.76
N LEU A 101 15.70 -8.44 20.38
CA LEU A 101 15.88 -9.55 21.33
C LEU A 101 17.17 -9.39 22.16
N LEU A 102 18.26 -8.92 21.54
CA LEU A 102 19.51 -8.67 22.26
C LEU A 102 19.36 -7.54 23.28
N ILE A 103 18.70 -6.45 22.92
CA ILE A 103 18.41 -5.32 23.82
C ILE A 103 17.46 -5.76 24.93
N ASP A 104 16.35 -6.44 24.60
CA ASP A 104 15.36 -6.94 25.57
C ASP A 104 16.00 -7.92 26.56
N GLY A 105 16.71 -8.93 26.05
CA GLY A 105 17.42 -9.92 26.87
C GLY A 105 18.48 -9.29 27.77
N GLY A 106 19.31 -8.41 27.22
CA GLY A 106 20.37 -7.69 27.96
C GLY A 106 19.80 -6.80 29.06
N ALA A 107 18.71 -6.08 28.77
CA ALA A 107 18.01 -5.26 29.75
C ALA A 107 17.41 -6.10 30.89
N LYS A 108 16.70 -7.18 30.57
CA LYS A 108 16.12 -8.09 31.57
C LYS A 108 17.19 -8.67 32.50
N ILE A 109 18.35 -9.05 31.96
CA ILE A 109 19.51 -9.48 32.75
C ILE A 109 19.97 -8.35 33.68
N TYR A 110 20.23 -7.15 33.14
CA TYR A 110 20.69 -5.99 33.91
C TYR A 110 19.74 -5.64 35.06
N PHE A 111 18.44 -5.55 34.79
CA PHE A 111 17.45 -5.22 35.82
C PHE A 111 17.17 -6.37 36.79
N ALA A 112 17.37 -7.63 36.41
CA ALA A 112 17.29 -8.75 37.35
C ALA A 112 18.33 -8.61 38.48
N PHE A 113 19.51 -8.04 38.20
CA PHE A 113 20.52 -7.76 39.24
C PHE A 113 20.17 -6.58 40.16
N LYS A 114 19.18 -5.75 39.80
CA LYS A 114 18.65 -4.68 40.67
C LYS A 114 17.50 -5.12 41.57
N ILE A 115 16.97 -6.33 41.38
CA ILE A 115 15.89 -6.90 42.18
C ILE A 115 16.52 -7.72 43.33
N PRO A 116 15.98 -7.66 44.56
CA PRO A 116 16.44 -8.49 45.67
C PRO A 116 16.45 -10.01 45.31
N PRO A 117 17.36 -10.82 45.89
CA PRO A 117 17.37 -12.26 45.68
C PRO A 117 16.02 -12.91 46.00
N GLY A 118 15.44 -13.63 45.04
CA GLY A 118 14.14 -14.27 45.19
C GLY A 118 13.61 -14.88 43.88
N THR A 119 12.39 -15.42 43.92
CA THR A 119 11.74 -16.08 42.77
C THR A 119 11.58 -15.13 41.57
N GLU A 120 11.26 -13.86 41.82
CA GLU A 120 11.14 -12.82 40.78
C GLU A 120 12.47 -12.61 40.03
N ARG A 121 13.58 -12.51 40.77
CA ARG A 121 14.92 -12.39 40.18
C ARG A 121 15.30 -13.62 39.34
N ARG A 122 15.02 -14.84 39.82
CA ARG A 122 15.36 -16.08 39.12
C ARG A 122 14.65 -16.20 37.78
N TRP A 123 13.34 -15.96 37.75
CA TRP A 123 12.56 -16.04 36.50
C TRP A 123 12.89 -14.90 35.53
N LYS A 124 13.14 -13.68 36.04
CA LYS A 124 13.54 -12.57 35.18
C LYS A 124 14.92 -12.78 34.55
N LEU A 125 15.87 -13.33 35.32
CA LEU A 125 17.20 -13.67 34.81
C LEU A 125 17.13 -14.81 33.77
N PHE A 126 16.33 -15.84 34.02
CA PHE A 126 16.10 -16.93 33.06
C PHE A 126 15.52 -16.40 31.73
N ASN A 127 14.46 -15.59 31.79
CA ASN A 127 13.87 -14.97 30.60
C ASN A 127 14.91 -14.12 29.84
N GLY A 128 15.65 -13.27 30.56
CA GLY A 128 16.68 -12.44 29.95
C GLY A 128 17.78 -13.25 29.25
N LEU A 129 18.31 -14.29 29.90
CA LEU A 129 19.35 -15.16 29.33
C LEU A 129 18.86 -15.91 28.09
N VAL A 130 17.65 -16.49 28.15
CA VAL A 130 17.09 -17.22 27.00
C VAL A 130 16.78 -16.27 25.86
N THR A 131 16.17 -15.12 26.11
CA THR A 131 15.86 -14.10 25.08
C THR A 131 17.14 -13.60 24.40
N PHE A 132 18.20 -13.33 25.17
CA PHE A 132 19.49 -12.93 24.64
C PHE A 132 20.14 -14.04 23.80
N ALA A 133 20.11 -15.29 24.28
CA ALA A 133 20.63 -16.44 23.55
C ALA A 133 19.87 -16.68 22.24
N LEU A 134 18.55 -16.51 22.23
CA LEU A 134 17.73 -16.58 21.02
C LEU A 134 18.10 -15.48 20.03
N GLY A 135 18.35 -14.24 20.49
CA GLY A 135 18.88 -13.16 19.64
C GLY A 135 20.23 -13.53 19.00
N MET A 136 21.17 -14.06 19.79
CA MET A 136 22.47 -14.55 19.28
C MET A 136 22.32 -15.73 18.30
N LEU A 137 21.34 -16.61 18.52
CA LEU A 137 21.06 -17.73 17.65
C LEU A 137 20.48 -17.29 16.31
N ILE A 138 19.58 -16.30 16.30
CA ILE A 138 19.11 -15.68 15.05
C ILE A 138 20.30 -15.06 14.33
N TRP A 139 21.13 -14.27 15.02
CA TRP A 139 22.33 -13.67 14.44
C TRP A 139 23.21 -14.72 13.75
N PHE A 140 23.49 -15.84 14.43
CA PHE A 140 24.25 -16.95 13.87
C PHE A 140 23.58 -17.54 12.62
N PHE A 141 22.26 -17.75 12.64
CA PHE A 141 21.53 -18.31 11.50
C PHE A 141 21.43 -17.36 10.30
N ILE A 142 21.35 -16.04 10.52
CA ILE A 142 21.49 -15.04 9.44
C ILE A 142 22.84 -15.21 8.76
N THR A 143 23.93 -15.27 9.55
CA THR A 143 25.28 -15.42 8.99
C THR A 143 25.51 -16.77 8.28
N ALA A 144 24.69 -17.78 8.59
CA ALA A 144 24.73 -19.10 7.98
C ALA A 144 23.71 -19.32 6.84
N ASN A 145 22.92 -18.29 6.49
CA ASN A 145 21.88 -18.33 5.44
C ASN A 145 20.81 -19.43 5.64
N LEU A 146 20.42 -19.70 6.89
CA LEU A 146 19.41 -20.71 7.22
C LEU A 146 18.00 -20.10 7.15
N GLY A 147 17.08 -20.79 6.46
CA GLY A 147 15.79 -20.26 6.00
C GLY A 147 14.77 -19.86 7.08
N ILE A 148 13.68 -19.22 6.63
CA ILE A 148 12.62 -18.55 7.42
C ILE A 148 12.00 -19.39 8.54
N ILE A 149 12.03 -20.72 8.40
CA ILE A 149 11.57 -21.70 9.38
C ILE A 149 12.31 -21.53 10.71
N ALA A 150 13.61 -21.23 10.69
CA ALA A 150 14.42 -21.02 11.89
C ALA A 150 13.96 -19.79 12.69
N VAL A 151 13.60 -18.71 12.00
CA VAL A 151 13.11 -17.46 12.61
C VAL A 151 11.77 -17.69 13.32
N GLY A 152 10.84 -18.40 12.65
CA GLY A 152 9.56 -18.79 13.23
C GLY A 152 9.76 -19.61 14.51
N MET A 153 10.56 -20.68 14.47
CA MET A 153 10.81 -21.52 15.65
C MET A 153 11.42 -20.75 16.83
N ILE A 154 12.33 -19.82 16.54
CA ILE A 154 12.95 -18.98 17.58
C ILE A 154 11.92 -18.02 18.21
N LEU A 155 11.11 -17.37 17.39
CA LEU A 155 10.04 -16.50 17.88
C LEU A 155 9.00 -17.28 18.69
N GLY A 156 8.58 -18.47 18.23
CA GLY A 156 7.69 -19.36 18.98
C GLY A 156 8.27 -19.76 20.34
N THR A 157 9.56 -20.10 20.37
CA THR A 157 10.29 -20.41 21.62
C THR A 157 10.34 -19.21 22.55
N ARG A 158 10.59 -18.01 22.03
CA ARG A 158 10.54 -16.78 22.83
C ARG A 158 9.17 -16.61 23.47
N LEU A 159 8.08 -16.71 22.69
CA LEU A 159 6.72 -16.49 23.19
C LEU A 159 6.36 -17.48 24.30
N LEU A 160 6.82 -18.73 24.17
CA LEU A 160 6.71 -19.74 25.22
C LEU A 160 7.41 -19.29 26.50
N VAL A 161 8.65 -18.81 26.41
CA VAL A 161 9.45 -18.37 27.56
C VAL A 161 8.83 -17.13 28.23
N GLU A 162 8.33 -16.19 27.45
CA GLU A 162 7.65 -14.99 27.94
C GLU A 162 6.34 -15.36 28.65
N GLY A 163 5.51 -16.19 28.02
CA GLY A 163 4.27 -16.69 28.60
C GLY A 163 4.49 -17.51 29.87
N TRP A 164 5.53 -18.35 29.87
CA TRP A 164 5.98 -19.11 31.05
C TRP A 164 6.37 -18.18 32.20
N THR A 165 7.15 -17.15 31.90
CA THR A 165 7.58 -16.15 32.90
C THR A 165 6.37 -15.41 33.48
N MET A 166 5.42 -14.99 32.65
CA MET A 166 4.19 -14.33 33.10
C MET A 166 3.29 -15.25 33.95
N PHE A 167 3.25 -16.55 33.64
CA PHE A 167 2.44 -17.53 34.36
C PHE A 167 2.97 -17.83 35.78
N PHE A 168 4.29 -17.93 35.92
CA PHE A 168 4.95 -18.32 37.18
C PHE A 168 5.39 -17.14 38.07
N LEU A 169 5.42 -15.91 37.55
CA LEU A 169 5.70 -14.74 38.37
C LEU A 169 4.57 -14.51 39.41
N PRO A 170 4.91 -14.13 40.66
CA PRO A 170 3.92 -13.78 41.66
C PRO A 170 3.08 -12.59 41.18
N ASP A 171 1.75 -12.71 41.29
CA ASP A 171 0.87 -11.59 40.96
C ASP A 171 0.78 -10.64 42.15
N LYS A 172 1.18 -9.38 41.92
CA LYS A 172 0.84 -8.27 42.80
C LYS A 172 -0.53 -7.80 42.31
N GLY A 173 -1.60 -8.33 42.88
CA GLY A 173 -2.97 -7.95 42.51
C GLY A 173 -3.15 -6.42 42.58
N PHE A 174 -3.96 -5.87 41.68
CA PHE A 174 -4.36 -4.47 41.75
C PHE A 174 -5.69 -4.38 42.48
N ALA A 175 -5.73 -3.61 43.58
CA ALA A 175 -6.99 -3.17 44.15
C ALA A 175 -7.73 -2.30 43.11
N PRO A 176 -9.06 -2.41 43.00
CA PRO A 176 -9.87 -1.44 42.27
C PRO A 176 -9.50 -0.02 42.71
N PRO A 177 -9.43 0.97 41.80
CA PRO A 177 -9.14 2.36 42.17
C PRO A 177 -10.09 2.93 43.24
N ASP A 178 -11.29 2.37 43.28
CA ASP A 178 -12.43 2.72 44.13
C ASP A 178 -12.28 2.18 45.57
N GLU A 179 -11.38 1.20 45.77
CA GLU A 179 -11.09 0.55 47.06
C GLU A 179 -9.79 1.08 47.70
N ASP A 180 -9.31 2.27 47.33
CA ASP A 180 -8.13 2.85 47.99
C ASP A 180 -8.42 3.02 49.51
N PRO A 181 -7.61 2.42 50.39
CA PRO A 181 -7.89 2.42 51.83
C PRO A 181 -7.79 3.81 52.47
N ASP A 182 -7.05 4.75 51.86
CA ASP A 182 -7.01 6.16 52.26
C ASP A 182 -7.05 7.09 51.03
N LEU A 183 -8.08 7.94 50.96
CA LEU A 183 -8.22 8.94 49.88
C LEU A 183 -7.24 10.11 50.01
N ARG A 184 -6.52 10.24 51.13
CA ARG A 184 -5.47 11.25 51.31
C ARG A 184 -4.18 10.89 50.58
N ASP A 185 -4.03 9.64 50.15
CA ASP A 185 -2.88 9.19 49.38
C ASP A 185 -3.00 9.63 47.91
N HIS A 186 -1.90 10.13 47.36
CA HIS A 186 -1.84 10.47 45.95
C HIS A 186 -1.83 9.19 45.08
N PRO A 187 -2.64 9.09 44.01
CA PRO A 187 -2.70 7.88 43.16
C PRO A 187 -1.39 7.54 42.45
N ASP A 188 -0.45 8.48 42.33
CA ASP A 188 0.94 8.22 41.93
C ASP A 188 1.87 8.18 43.15
N ALA A 189 2.12 6.97 43.66
CA ALA A 189 3.01 6.72 44.80
C ALA A 189 4.46 7.19 44.56
N LYS A 190 4.90 7.37 43.31
CA LYS A 190 6.27 7.82 43.01
C LYS A 190 6.51 9.29 43.32
N LEU A 191 5.45 10.07 43.54
CA LEU A 191 5.62 11.44 44.03
C LEU A 191 6.20 11.45 45.45
N GLY A 192 5.98 10.39 46.26
CA GLY A 192 6.46 10.34 47.64
C GLY A 192 5.93 11.52 48.46
N LEU A 193 4.64 11.79 48.32
CA LEU A 193 3.92 12.79 49.10
C LEU A 193 3.38 12.14 50.36
N GLU A 194 3.31 12.91 51.44
CA GLU A 194 2.60 12.52 52.65
C GLU A 194 1.08 12.60 52.42
N PRO A 195 0.25 11.85 53.18
CA PRO A 195 -1.20 11.97 53.09
C PRO A 195 -1.68 13.41 53.35
N SER A 196 -2.52 13.95 52.47
CA SER A 196 -3.04 15.33 52.57
C SER A 196 -4.57 15.41 52.40
N ASP A 197 -5.21 16.31 53.15
CA ASP A 197 -6.64 16.61 53.02
C ASP A 197 -6.97 17.30 51.68
N LEU A 198 -6.02 18.04 51.10
CA LEU A 198 -6.16 18.64 49.77
C LEU A 198 -6.26 17.56 48.68
N ILE A 199 -5.45 16.50 48.80
CA ILE A 199 -5.51 15.34 47.90
C ILE A 199 -6.88 14.66 48.03
N LYS A 200 -7.35 14.46 49.27
CA LYS A 200 -8.66 13.86 49.55
C LYS A 200 -9.79 14.67 48.93
N GLU A 201 -9.83 15.99 49.15
CA GLU A 201 -10.86 16.88 48.59
C GLU A 201 -10.91 16.77 47.06
N MET A 202 -9.74 16.87 46.41
CA MET A 202 -9.67 16.76 44.95
C MET A 202 -10.09 15.36 44.47
N ARG A 203 -9.71 14.29 45.18
CA ARG A 203 -10.06 12.91 44.79
C ARG A 203 -11.55 12.62 44.94
N GLU A 204 -12.18 13.12 46.00
CA GLU A 204 -13.63 13.01 46.20
C GLU A 204 -14.40 13.71 45.08
N LYS A 205 -13.96 14.91 44.68
CA LYS A 205 -14.51 15.64 43.53
C LYS A 205 -14.36 14.84 42.23
N LEU A 206 -13.19 14.25 41.97
CA LEU A 206 -12.94 13.48 40.76
C LEU A 206 -13.69 12.15 40.72
N ARG A 207 -13.82 11.46 41.86
CA ARG A 207 -14.51 10.16 41.94
C ARG A 207 -15.99 10.26 41.55
N GLN A 208 -16.65 11.38 41.86
CA GLN A 208 -18.03 11.63 41.44
C GLN A 208 -18.19 11.75 39.91
N THR A 209 -17.16 12.24 39.22
CA THR A 209 -17.14 12.37 37.75
C THR A 209 -16.66 11.12 37.01
N GLU A 210 -15.84 10.26 37.62
CA GLU A 210 -15.18 9.14 36.92
C GLU A 210 -16.12 8.01 36.48
N ALA A 211 -17.18 7.70 37.25
CA ALA A 211 -18.14 6.65 36.88
C ALA A 211 -18.93 7.00 35.59
N ALA A 212 -19.13 8.30 35.32
CA ALA A 212 -19.71 8.79 34.08
C ALA A 212 -18.69 8.80 32.91
N GLU A 213 -17.41 9.05 33.20
CA GLU A 213 -16.37 9.24 32.18
C GLU A 213 -16.13 8.01 31.28
N ALA A 214 -16.29 6.77 31.78
CA ALA A 214 -16.07 5.58 30.95
C ALA A 214 -17.12 5.48 29.82
N THR A 215 -18.37 5.73 30.18
CA THR A 215 -19.50 5.80 29.25
C THR A 215 -19.38 7.03 28.33
N ASP A 216 -18.91 8.16 28.87
CA ASP A 216 -18.66 9.36 28.07
C ASP A 216 -17.54 9.17 27.05
N ASN A 217 -16.48 8.42 27.39
CA ASN A 217 -15.41 8.10 26.44
C ASN A 217 -15.95 7.26 25.27
N LEU A 218 -16.78 6.25 25.55
CA LEU A 218 -17.44 5.46 24.52
C LEU A 218 -18.31 6.34 23.62
N PHE A 219 -19.21 7.14 24.19
CA PHE A 219 -20.09 8.01 23.41
C PHE A 219 -19.32 9.07 22.61
N PHE A 220 -18.25 9.63 23.18
CA PHE A 220 -17.38 10.55 22.45
C PHE A 220 -16.75 9.87 21.23
N CYS A 221 -16.16 8.69 21.41
CA CYS A 221 -15.53 7.94 20.32
C CYS A 221 -16.54 7.57 19.24
N ILE A 222 -17.73 7.07 19.62
CA ILE A 222 -18.81 6.76 18.66
C ILE A 222 -19.23 8.01 17.89
N LYS A 223 -19.37 9.17 18.55
CA LYS A 223 -19.74 10.42 17.86
C LYS A 223 -18.70 10.82 16.81
N ILE A 224 -17.42 10.76 17.15
CA ILE A 224 -16.35 11.10 16.20
C ILE A 224 -16.28 10.08 15.05
N LEU A 225 -16.36 8.79 15.35
CA LEU A 225 -16.38 7.73 14.32
C LEU A 225 -17.61 7.85 13.42
N LEU A 226 -18.76 8.28 13.94
CA LEU A 226 -19.95 8.55 13.14
C LEU A 226 -19.76 9.78 12.23
N VAL A 227 -19.07 10.81 12.70
CA VAL A 227 -18.70 11.96 11.86
C VAL A 227 -17.77 11.50 10.73
N PHE A 228 -16.74 10.70 11.03
CA PHE A 228 -15.87 10.11 10.01
C PHE A 228 -16.65 9.24 9.03
N PHE A 229 -17.57 8.40 9.53
CA PHE A 229 -18.45 7.60 8.67
C PHE A 229 -19.21 8.47 7.68
N VAL A 230 -19.85 9.53 8.14
CA VAL A 230 -20.64 10.43 7.29
C VAL A 230 -19.74 11.13 6.27
N ILE A 231 -18.54 11.56 6.67
CA ILE A 231 -17.55 12.13 5.74
C ILE A 231 -17.18 11.12 4.65
N HIS A 232 -16.83 9.88 5.04
CA HIS A 232 -16.48 8.83 4.08
C HIS A 232 -17.67 8.45 3.21
N LEU A 233 -18.87 8.36 3.78
CA LEU A 233 -20.10 8.06 3.06
C LEU A 233 -20.39 9.08 1.96
N LEU A 234 -20.23 10.37 2.28
CA LEU A 234 -20.42 11.47 1.33
C LEU A 234 -19.32 11.55 0.27
N ARG A 235 -18.11 11.08 0.57
CA ARG A 235 -16.98 11.08 -0.37
C ARG A 235 -16.93 9.85 -1.28
N THR A 236 -17.30 8.68 -0.76
CA THR A 236 -17.14 7.40 -1.46
C THR A 236 -18.29 7.04 -2.40
N ASP A 237 -19.29 7.92 -2.55
CA ASP A 237 -20.48 7.72 -3.39
C ASP A 237 -21.09 6.32 -3.17
N ALA A 238 -21.26 5.97 -1.89
CA ALA A 238 -21.80 4.67 -1.50
C ALA A 238 -23.17 4.52 -2.18
N GLN A 239 -23.27 3.60 -3.14
CA GLN A 239 -24.42 3.42 -4.03
C GLN A 239 -25.69 2.90 -3.32
N TRP A 240 -25.94 3.32 -2.08
CA TRP A 240 -27.03 2.90 -1.19
C TRP A 240 -27.26 1.38 -1.18
N SER A 241 -26.18 0.62 -1.30
CA SER A 241 -26.18 -0.85 -1.36
C SER A 241 -25.24 -1.39 -0.30
N PHE A 242 -25.51 -2.61 0.21
CA PHE A 242 -24.68 -3.26 1.24
C PHE A 242 -23.19 -3.29 0.85
N ILE A 243 -22.92 -3.54 -0.43
CA ILE A 243 -21.58 -3.53 -1.01
C ILE A 243 -20.98 -2.11 -1.04
N GLY A 244 -21.76 -1.10 -1.44
CA GLY A 244 -21.32 0.30 -1.45
C GLY A 244 -20.95 0.84 -0.07
N PHE A 245 -21.47 0.26 1.02
CA PHE A 245 -21.09 0.63 2.38
C PHE A 245 -19.76 0.01 2.85
N ILE A 246 -19.21 -0.99 2.15
CA ILE A 246 -17.93 -1.63 2.53
C ILE A 246 -16.82 -0.59 2.59
N SER A 247 -16.71 0.30 1.60
CA SER A 247 -15.67 1.33 1.56
C SER A 247 -15.72 2.30 2.76
N PRO A 248 -16.86 2.95 3.08
CA PRO A 248 -16.97 3.76 4.29
C PRO A 248 -16.68 2.99 5.59
N PHE A 249 -17.12 1.73 5.71
CA PHE A 249 -16.87 0.93 6.91
C PHE A 249 -15.37 0.59 7.06
N SER A 250 -14.72 0.15 5.99
CA SER A 250 -13.28 -0.12 5.96
C SER A 250 -12.47 1.13 6.33
N ALA A 251 -12.86 2.30 5.81
CA ALA A 251 -12.23 3.58 6.13
C ALA A 251 -12.33 3.92 7.64
N ILE A 252 -13.51 3.82 8.26
CA ILE A 252 -13.66 4.06 9.71
C ILE A 252 -12.84 3.06 10.54
N ILE A 253 -12.80 1.79 10.13
CA ILE A 253 -12.00 0.78 10.83
C ILE A 253 -10.53 1.19 10.79
N GLY A 254 -10.04 1.63 9.62
CA GLY A 254 -8.72 2.23 9.46
C GLY A 254 -8.49 3.42 10.41
N ASP A 255 -9.44 4.36 10.49
CA ASP A 255 -9.36 5.51 11.39
C ASP A 255 -9.28 5.11 12.86
N GLY A 256 -10.06 4.09 13.26
CA GLY A 256 -10.05 3.53 14.60
C GLY A 256 -8.72 2.84 14.93
N VAL A 257 -8.19 2.04 14.01
CA VAL A 257 -6.88 1.40 14.15
C VAL A 257 -5.79 2.46 14.27
N MET A 258 -5.80 3.48 13.41
CA MET A 258 -4.84 4.59 13.44
C MET A 258 -4.93 5.38 14.75
N ALA A 259 -6.14 5.60 15.27
CA ALA A 259 -6.33 6.23 16.58
C ALA A 259 -5.71 5.41 17.72
N LEU A 260 -5.87 4.09 17.70
CA LEU A 260 -5.20 3.21 18.67
C LEU A 260 -3.69 3.26 18.51
N ILE A 261 -3.19 3.22 17.28
CA ILE A 261 -1.76 3.35 16.98
C ILE A 261 -1.25 4.66 17.59
N LEU A 262 -1.78 5.82 17.19
CA LEU A 262 -1.34 7.11 17.72
C LEU A 262 -1.50 7.20 19.25
N GLY A 263 -2.58 6.66 19.80
CA GLY A 263 -2.81 6.58 21.25
C GLY A 263 -1.71 5.81 21.99
N VAL A 264 -1.35 4.63 21.48
CA VAL A 264 -0.38 3.71 22.09
C VAL A 264 1.06 4.13 21.82
N PHE A 265 1.39 4.49 20.58
CA PHE A 265 2.78 4.71 20.13
C PHE A 265 3.26 6.15 20.34
N LEU A 266 2.37 7.13 20.28
CA LEU A 266 2.73 8.54 20.37
C LEU A 266 2.28 9.15 21.71
N ILE A 267 0.98 9.08 22.00
CA ILE A 267 0.39 9.86 23.09
C ILE A 267 0.74 9.28 24.46
N LEU A 268 0.58 7.97 24.65
CA LEU A 268 0.85 7.33 25.94
C LEU A 268 2.32 7.49 26.37
N PRO A 269 3.34 7.23 25.52
CA PRO A 269 4.74 7.37 25.90
C PRO A 269 5.11 8.81 26.20
N LEU A 270 4.67 9.76 25.37
CA LEU A 270 4.91 11.19 25.60
C LEU A 270 4.32 11.65 26.92
N ARG A 271 3.10 11.20 27.26
CA ARG A 271 2.49 11.52 28.55
C ARG A 271 3.27 10.92 29.71
N VAL A 272 3.68 9.65 29.65
CA VAL A 272 4.47 9.01 30.72
C VAL A 272 5.84 9.68 30.87
N LEU A 273 6.50 10.00 29.76
CA LEU A 273 7.81 10.66 29.74
C LEU A 273 7.71 12.08 30.32
N ALA A 274 6.73 12.87 29.85
CA ALA A 274 6.45 14.19 30.41
C ALA A 274 6.16 14.10 31.92
N ARG A 275 5.41 13.09 32.37
CA ARG A 275 5.21 12.89 33.81
C ARG A 275 6.50 12.68 34.55
N LYS A 276 7.38 11.80 34.05
CA LYS A 276 8.68 11.49 34.68
C LYS A 276 9.53 12.75 34.87
N PHE A 277 9.60 13.64 33.88
CA PHE A 277 10.41 14.86 33.95
C PHE A 277 9.77 15.95 34.82
N THR A 278 8.44 16.05 34.89
CA THR A 278 7.77 17.10 35.67
C THR A 278 7.51 16.73 37.13
N ARG A 279 7.83 15.50 37.57
CA ARG A 279 7.62 15.02 38.95
C ARG A 279 8.20 15.94 40.05
N PRO A 280 9.44 16.47 39.93
CA PRO A 280 9.98 17.35 40.96
C PRO A 280 9.17 18.64 41.11
N ILE A 281 8.72 19.21 39.99
CA ILE A 281 7.89 20.41 39.94
C ILE A 281 6.51 20.12 40.55
N GLU A 282 5.89 19.00 40.16
CA GLU A 282 4.60 18.55 40.70
C GLU A 282 4.65 18.36 42.22
N ARG A 283 5.71 17.71 42.73
CA ARG A 283 5.93 17.54 44.17
C ARG A 283 6.07 18.88 44.90
N GLY A 284 6.80 19.82 44.30
CA GLY A 284 6.96 21.18 44.85
C GLY A 284 5.62 21.91 44.93
N ALA A 285 4.82 21.83 43.87
CA ALA A 285 3.51 22.45 43.78
C ALA A 285 2.51 21.88 44.81
N TRP A 286 2.46 20.55 44.97
CA TRP A 286 1.63 19.92 46.01
C TRP A 286 2.01 20.40 47.42
N ARG A 287 3.31 20.40 47.74
CA ARG A 287 3.81 20.87 49.05
C ARG A 287 3.55 22.34 49.31
N HIS A 288 3.56 23.18 48.26
CA HIS A 288 3.25 24.60 48.37
C HIS A 288 1.77 24.82 48.68
N LEU A 289 0.88 24.17 47.94
CA LEU A 289 -0.56 24.28 48.19
C LEU A 289 -0.98 23.68 49.53
N ASP A 290 -0.39 22.56 49.96
CA ASP A 290 -0.63 21.99 51.29
C ASP A 290 -0.23 22.96 52.41
N LYS A 291 0.91 23.65 52.25
CA LYS A 291 1.35 24.68 53.21
C LYS A 291 0.42 25.89 53.26
N LEU A 292 -0.02 26.37 52.09
CA LEU A 292 -0.99 27.47 52.00
C LEU A 292 -2.32 27.09 52.67
N ALA A 293 -2.83 25.89 52.39
CA ALA A 293 -4.05 25.37 52.99
C ALA A 293 -3.91 25.23 54.51
N ALA A 294 -2.76 24.75 55.00
CA ALA A 294 -2.48 24.64 56.44
C ALA A 294 -2.34 26.02 57.13
N ALA A 295 -1.89 27.05 56.41
CA ALA A 295 -1.77 28.42 56.91
C ALA A 295 -3.10 29.20 56.89
N GLY A 296 -4.13 28.68 56.21
CA GLY A 296 -5.42 29.38 56.04
C GLY A 296 -5.35 30.59 55.12
N GLU A 297 -4.32 30.67 54.26
CA GLU A 297 -4.12 31.78 53.32
C GLU A 297 -5.00 31.61 52.07
N GLU A 298 -5.54 32.70 51.53
CA GLU A 298 -6.31 32.62 50.28
C GLU A 298 -5.39 32.38 49.06
N PRO A 299 -5.74 31.43 48.17
CA PRO A 299 -4.92 31.11 47.01
C PRO A 299 -4.87 32.26 46.01
N SER A 300 -3.67 32.64 45.57
CA SER A 300 -3.48 33.61 44.50
C SER A 300 -3.96 33.09 43.14
N TYR A 301 -3.99 33.95 42.12
CA TYR A 301 -4.28 33.54 40.74
C TYR A 301 -3.31 32.46 40.23
N VAL A 302 -2.03 32.55 40.61
CA VAL A 302 -1.01 31.55 40.27
C VAL A 302 -1.27 30.23 40.99
N ASP A 303 -1.70 30.28 42.25
CA ASP A 303 -2.05 29.08 43.03
C ASP A 303 -3.30 28.40 42.47
N ASN A 304 -4.30 29.16 42.02
CA ASN A 304 -5.48 28.63 41.36
C ASN A 304 -5.14 27.96 40.01
N THR A 305 -4.22 28.56 39.24
CA THR A 305 -3.72 27.95 38.00
C THR A 305 -2.91 26.68 38.30
N THR A 306 -2.10 26.70 39.36
CA THR A 306 -1.34 25.53 39.82
C THR A 306 -2.27 24.42 40.29
N ARG A 307 -3.33 24.76 41.04
CA ARG A 307 -4.38 23.84 41.48
C ARG A 307 -5.09 23.18 40.30
N TYR A 308 -5.46 23.96 39.29
CA TYR A 308 -6.06 23.44 38.05
C TYR A 308 -5.13 22.47 37.31
N TRP A 309 -3.84 22.82 37.19
CA TRP A 309 -2.84 21.95 36.60
C TRP A 309 -2.68 20.64 37.39
N LEU A 310 -2.59 20.70 38.72
CA LEU A 310 -2.50 19.52 39.60
C LEU A 310 -3.76 18.64 39.52
N GLU A 311 -4.95 19.23 39.43
CA GLU A 311 -6.20 18.49 39.21
C GLU A 311 -6.12 17.69 37.88
N HIS A 312 -5.62 18.31 36.81
CA HIS A 312 -5.42 17.64 35.51
C HIS A 312 -4.39 16.50 35.58
N ARG A 313 -3.32 16.69 36.35
CA ARG A 313 -2.29 15.66 36.59
C ARG A 313 -2.84 14.49 37.39
N MET A 314 -3.65 14.77 38.40
CA MET A 314 -4.28 13.76 39.23
C MET A 314 -5.33 12.97 38.44
N ARG A 315 -6.15 13.62 37.61
CA ARG A 315 -7.05 12.94 36.64
C ARG A 315 -6.29 11.96 35.75
N LEU A 316 -5.14 12.37 35.21
CA LEU A 316 -4.32 11.48 34.38
C LEU A 316 -3.77 10.29 35.19
N ALA A 317 -3.32 10.52 36.42
CA ALA A 317 -2.83 9.46 37.31
C ALA A 317 -3.92 8.43 37.62
N LEU A 318 -5.14 8.89 37.92
CA LEU A 318 -6.30 8.01 38.11
C LEU A 318 -6.65 7.27 36.83
N LYS A 319 -6.76 7.94 35.67
CA LYS A 319 -7.03 7.28 34.37
C LYS A 319 -6.04 6.17 34.05
N LEU A 320 -4.75 6.37 34.33
CA LEU A 320 -3.74 5.31 34.21
C LEU A 320 -3.95 4.17 35.21
N LYS A 321 -4.40 4.46 36.45
CA LYS A 321 -4.77 3.44 37.46
C LYS A 321 -6.00 2.63 37.01
N TYR A 322 -7.04 3.26 36.46
CA TYR A 322 -8.20 2.57 35.88
C TYR A 322 -7.85 1.77 34.63
N ALA A 323 -7.02 2.30 33.73
CA ALA A 323 -6.55 1.60 32.53
C ALA A 323 -5.78 0.31 32.87
N ARG A 324 -5.03 0.29 33.98
CA ARG A 324 -4.37 -0.93 34.52
C ARG A 324 -5.38 -2.00 34.93
N TYR A 325 -6.53 -1.58 35.44
CA TYR A 325 -7.56 -2.46 35.98
C TYR A 325 -8.52 -2.99 34.90
N SER A 326 -8.96 -2.10 34.00
CA SER A 326 -9.97 -2.34 32.96
C SER A 326 -9.43 -2.06 31.56
N LEU A 327 -9.30 -3.12 30.75
CA LEU A 327 -8.91 -3.02 29.34
C LEU A 327 -9.92 -2.24 28.50
N ASN A 328 -11.22 -2.36 28.82
CA ASN A 328 -12.25 -1.58 28.14
C ASN A 328 -12.05 -0.08 28.39
N SER A 329 -11.77 0.30 29.64
CA SER A 329 -11.48 1.70 29.98
C SER A 329 -10.19 2.20 29.31
N ALA A 330 -9.16 1.35 29.22
CA ALA A 330 -7.93 1.65 28.51
C ALA A 330 -8.17 1.87 27.00
N LEU A 331 -8.93 0.97 26.36
CA LEU A 331 -9.27 1.03 24.93
C LEU A 331 -9.97 2.35 24.59
N TRP A 332 -11.07 2.65 25.26
CA TRP A 332 -11.86 3.86 24.96
C TRP A 332 -11.14 5.15 25.31
N TRP A 333 -10.28 5.13 26.33
CA TRP A 333 -9.42 6.28 26.63
C TRP A 333 -8.38 6.51 25.54
N LEU A 334 -7.70 5.46 25.07
CA LEU A 334 -6.72 5.53 23.97
C LEU A 334 -7.38 5.99 22.67
N MET A 335 -8.55 5.45 22.34
CA MET A 335 -9.37 5.92 21.21
C MET A 335 -9.70 7.40 21.33
N ARG A 336 -10.16 7.84 22.50
CA ARG A 336 -10.56 9.24 22.72
C ARG A 336 -9.42 10.22 22.50
N VAL A 337 -8.20 9.86 22.90
CA VAL A 337 -7.03 10.73 22.70
C VAL A 337 -6.44 10.60 21.31
N GLY A 338 -6.58 9.43 20.67
CA GLY A 338 -6.06 9.15 19.33
C GLY A 338 -6.91 9.78 18.22
N LEU A 339 -8.24 9.64 18.28
CA LEU A 339 -9.15 10.05 17.20
C LEU A 339 -8.99 11.51 16.74
N PRO A 340 -8.84 12.52 17.63
CA PRO A 340 -8.58 13.89 17.20
C PRO A 340 -7.25 14.05 16.45
N ILE A 341 -6.21 13.29 16.84
CA ILE A 341 -4.91 13.32 16.16
C ILE A 341 -5.00 12.59 14.82
N THR A 342 -5.75 11.49 14.74
CA THR A 342 -6.09 10.84 13.47
C THR A 342 -6.78 11.83 12.52
N ALA A 343 -7.77 12.59 13.00
CA ALA A 343 -8.44 13.61 12.21
C ALA A 343 -7.46 14.65 11.64
N ILE A 344 -6.56 15.15 12.49
CA ILE A 344 -5.54 16.13 12.09
C ILE A 344 -4.62 15.50 11.05
N PHE A 345 -4.14 14.27 11.30
CA PHE A 345 -3.23 13.57 10.40
C PHE A 345 -3.85 13.35 9.01
N ILE A 346 -5.10 12.88 8.94
CA ILE A 346 -5.85 12.74 7.69
C ILE A 346 -5.99 14.09 6.99
N ALA A 347 -6.35 15.15 7.72
CA ALA A 347 -6.56 16.48 7.14
C ALA A 347 -5.29 17.11 6.57
N ILE A 348 -4.12 16.80 7.15
CA ILE A 348 -2.85 17.37 6.70
C ILE A 348 -2.06 16.44 5.78
N ASN A 349 -2.44 15.15 5.64
CA ASN A 349 -1.63 14.15 4.93
C ASN A 349 -1.23 14.57 3.50
N SER A 350 -2.12 15.27 2.78
CA SER A 350 -1.82 15.81 1.45
C SER A 350 -0.63 16.79 1.44
N ILE A 351 -0.32 17.46 2.56
CA ILE A 351 0.87 18.30 2.73
C ILE A 351 2.16 17.46 2.75
N TRP A 352 2.08 16.20 3.17
CA TRP A 352 3.24 15.34 3.36
C TRP A 352 3.65 14.61 2.08
N GLY A 353 2.84 14.63 1.02
CA GLY A 353 3.09 13.88 -0.23
C GLY A 353 2.70 12.41 -0.15
N PHE A 354 2.45 11.85 1.05
CA PHE A 354 1.95 10.48 1.21
C PHE A 354 0.44 10.36 0.97
N SER A 355 -0.12 11.13 0.04
CA SER A 355 -1.55 11.11 -0.31
C SER A 355 -2.02 9.68 -0.58
N TRP A 356 -1.19 8.87 -1.24
CA TRP A 356 -1.52 7.49 -1.57
C TRP A 356 -1.51 6.53 -0.36
N TYR A 357 -0.54 6.62 0.55
CA TYR A 357 -0.41 5.62 1.64
C TYR A 357 -1.34 5.86 2.84
N PHE A 358 -1.77 7.11 3.07
CA PHE A 358 -2.60 7.45 4.24
C PHE A 358 -3.95 8.09 3.89
N ASN A 359 -4.39 8.01 2.62
CA ASN A 359 -5.81 8.23 2.30
C ASN A 359 -6.60 6.98 2.69
N SER A 360 -7.59 7.14 3.58
CA SER A 360 -8.50 6.06 4.00
C SER A 360 -9.30 5.44 2.85
N GLU A 361 -9.46 6.15 1.72
CA GLU A 361 -10.06 5.59 0.50
C GLU A 361 -9.16 4.52 -0.13
N ASN A 362 -7.84 4.64 -0.03
CA ASN A 362 -6.91 3.64 -0.55
C ASN A 362 -6.88 2.37 0.31
N TRP A 363 -7.25 2.45 1.59
CA TRP A 363 -7.53 1.27 2.40
C TRP A 363 -8.72 0.49 1.85
N ALA A 364 -9.74 1.19 1.34
CA ALA A 364 -10.84 0.54 0.66
C ALA A 364 -10.37 -0.09 -0.65
N SER A 365 -9.53 0.58 -1.44
CA SER A 365 -8.91 -0.02 -2.64
C SER A 365 -8.12 -1.29 -2.31
N GLY A 366 -7.32 -1.30 -1.23
CA GLY A 366 -6.60 -2.50 -0.80
C GLY A 366 -7.52 -3.65 -0.37
N VAL A 367 -8.64 -3.36 0.30
CA VAL A 367 -9.67 -4.36 0.60
C VAL A 367 -10.30 -4.89 -0.69
N TRP A 368 -10.61 -4.00 -1.63
CA TRP A 368 -11.20 -4.35 -2.92
C TRP A 368 -10.26 -5.21 -3.75
N GLN A 369 -8.99 -4.83 -3.86
CA GLN A 369 -7.93 -5.63 -4.49
C GLN A 369 -7.90 -7.06 -3.92
N GLU A 370 -7.94 -7.22 -2.60
CA GLU A 370 -7.94 -8.55 -1.97
C GLU A 370 -9.22 -9.35 -2.27
N ILE A 371 -10.38 -8.68 -2.38
CA ILE A 371 -11.66 -9.31 -2.73
C ILE A 371 -11.70 -9.73 -4.20
N THR A 372 -11.17 -8.90 -5.10
CA THR A 372 -11.30 -9.06 -6.56
C THR A 372 -10.17 -9.87 -7.18
N LYS A 373 -8.95 -9.87 -6.62
CA LYS A 373 -7.77 -10.53 -7.25
C LYS A 373 -7.98 -11.99 -7.62
N GLY A 374 -8.77 -12.74 -6.84
CA GLY A 374 -9.09 -14.15 -7.12
C GLY A 374 -10.25 -14.36 -8.09
N ARG A 375 -10.89 -13.29 -8.57
CA ARG A 375 -12.12 -13.31 -9.38
C ARG A 375 -11.92 -12.77 -10.80
N VAL A 376 -10.93 -11.88 -11.00
CA VAL A 376 -10.66 -11.20 -12.28
C VAL A 376 -10.64 -12.18 -13.45
N ASP A 377 -9.88 -13.27 -13.38
CA ASP A 377 -9.79 -14.25 -14.47
C ASP A 377 -11.14 -14.90 -14.80
N ALA A 378 -11.96 -15.22 -13.79
CA ALA A 378 -13.28 -15.81 -14.01
C ALA A 378 -14.24 -14.79 -14.65
N TRP A 379 -14.20 -13.55 -14.18
CA TRP A 379 -15.00 -12.44 -14.69
C TRP A 379 -14.67 -12.11 -16.14
N ARG A 380 -13.39 -11.89 -16.43
CA ARG A 380 -12.89 -11.59 -17.78
C ARG A 380 -13.20 -12.71 -18.76
N LYS A 381 -12.91 -13.96 -18.38
CA LYS A 381 -13.24 -15.14 -19.19
C LYS A 381 -14.74 -15.17 -19.53
N ARG A 382 -15.59 -15.10 -18.51
CA ARG A 382 -17.05 -15.21 -18.67
C ARG A 382 -17.59 -14.05 -19.50
N GLY A 383 -17.10 -12.83 -19.29
CA GLY A 383 -17.43 -11.65 -20.08
C GLY A 383 -17.08 -11.83 -21.56
N ALA A 384 -15.83 -12.22 -21.84
CA ALA A 384 -15.36 -12.43 -23.20
C ALA A 384 -16.09 -13.55 -23.95
N GLU A 385 -16.40 -14.66 -23.27
CA GLU A 385 -17.19 -15.75 -23.87
C GLU A 385 -18.60 -15.32 -24.29
N GLU A 386 -19.29 -14.54 -23.45
CA GLU A 386 -20.63 -14.05 -23.79
C GLU A 386 -20.59 -12.94 -24.86
N ALA A 387 -19.61 -12.03 -24.80
CA ALA A 387 -19.38 -11.03 -25.84
C ALA A 387 -19.07 -11.67 -27.21
N GLU A 388 -18.23 -12.72 -27.22
CA GLU A 388 -17.93 -13.47 -28.44
C GLU A 388 -19.17 -14.17 -29.01
N ARG A 389 -19.93 -14.89 -28.17
CA ARG A 389 -21.16 -15.56 -28.60
C ARG A 389 -22.14 -14.55 -29.20
N TYR A 390 -22.32 -13.41 -28.55
CA TYR A 390 -23.18 -12.34 -29.06
C TYR A 390 -22.68 -11.79 -30.40
N ALA A 391 -21.38 -11.50 -30.52
CA ALA A 391 -20.79 -10.97 -31.74
C ALA A 391 -20.99 -11.94 -32.93
N ILE A 392 -20.73 -13.24 -32.72
CA ILE A 392 -20.88 -14.27 -33.76
C ILE A 392 -22.34 -14.42 -34.19
N VAL A 393 -23.29 -14.43 -33.25
CA VAL A 393 -24.73 -14.50 -33.55
C VAL A 393 -25.19 -13.29 -34.37
N ASN A 394 -24.56 -12.13 -34.16
CA ASN A 394 -24.82 -10.90 -34.92
C ASN A 394 -23.97 -10.77 -36.21
N GLY A 395 -23.33 -11.85 -36.65
CA GLY A 395 -22.67 -11.93 -37.96
C GLY A 395 -21.22 -11.45 -38.01
N ILE A 396 -20.59 -11.21 -36.86
CA ILE A 396 -19.14 -10.91 -36.80
C ILE A 396 -18.37 -12.23 -36.95
N SER A 397 -17.39 -12.25 -37.86
CA SER A 397 -16.52 -13.42 -38.03
C SER A 397 -15.73 -13.70 -36.74
N PRO A 398 -15.55 -14.97 -36.31
CA PRO A 398 -14.82 -15.31 -35.08
C PRO A 398 -13.46 -14.64 -34.96
N ASN A 399 -12.70 -14.57 -36.06
CA ASN A 399 -11.37 -13.95 -36.09
C ASN A 399 -11.38 -12.41 -36.06
N LYS A 400 -12.55 -11.78 -36.05
CA LYS A 400 -12.73 -10.31 -35.99
C LYS A 400 -13.45 -9.85 -34.73
N VAL A 401 -13.84 -10.76 -33.84
CA VAL A 401 -14.63 -10.44 -32.63
C VAL A 401 -13.91 -9.41 -31.77
N PHE A 402 -12.63 -9.62 -31.48
CA PHE A 402 -11.81 -8.73 -30.65
C PHE A 402 -10.83 -7.88 -31.47
N ALA A 403 -11.00 -7.82 -32.80
CA ALA A 403 -10.28 -6.90 -33.64
C ALA A 403 -10.97 -5.53 -33.62
N VAL A 404 -10.19 -4.46 -33.50
CA VAL A 404 -10.71 -3.09 -33.53
C VAL A 404 -10.32 -2.44 -34.85
N GLU A 405 -11.33 -1.91 -35.56
CA GLU A 405 -11.11 -1.29 -36.86
C GLU A 405 -10.55 0.13 -36.70
N THR A 406 -9.46 0.43 -37.39
CA THR A 406 -8.86 1.78 -37.38
C THR A 406 -9.12 2.49 -38.71
N GLU A 407 -9.36 3.81 -38.69
CA GLU A 407 -9.66 4.58 -39.90
C GLU A 407 -8.59 4.35 -41.00
N ASN A 408 -9.02 4.11 -42.24
CA ASN A 408 -8.15 3.78 -43.40
C ASN A 408 -7.30 2.52 -43.25
N GLU A 409 -7.86 1.44 -42.70
CA GLU A 409 -7.21 0.10 -42.61
C GLU A 409 -6.63 -0.43 -43.92
N SER A 410 -7.21 -0.02 -45.06
CA SER A 410 -6.88 -0.53 -46.39
C SER A 410 -5.86 0.32 -47.15
N GLN A 411 -5.40 1.46 -46.62
CA GLN A 411 -4.38 2.27 -47.28
C GLN A 411 -2.97 1.85 -46.83
N PRO A 412 -2.14 1.28 -47.73
CA PRO A 412 -0.74 1.06 -47.45
C PRO A 412 -0.04 2.42 -47.25
N GLY A 413 0.74 2.56 -46.18
CA GLY A 413 1.48 3.79 -45.90
C GLY A 413 2.01 3.84 -44.48
N ASP A 414 2.93 4.78 -44.27
CA ASP A 414 3.46 5.10 -42.95
C ASP A 414 2.35 5.75 -42.09
N PHE A 415 2.34 5.42 -40.81
CA PHE A 415 1.39 5.99 -39.86
C PHE A 415 1.98 6.00 -38.45
N SER A 416 1.38 6.81 -37.58
CA SER A 416 1.79 6.90 -36.18
C SER A 416 0.60 6.71 -35.25
N PHE A 417 0.87 6.32 -34.01
CA PHE A 417 -0.12 6.31 -32.93
C PHE A 417 0.57 6.57 -31.60
N ILE A 418 -0.21 6.95 -30.59
CA ILE A 418 0.31 7.26 -29.26
C ILE A 418 0.06 6.09 -28.32
N VAL A 419 1.00 5.82 -27.42
CA VAL A 419 0.83 4.93 -26.28
C VAL A 419 1.18 5.67 -25.00
N ILE A 420 0.32 5.58 -23.99
CA ILE A 420 0.48 6.25 -22.69
C ILE A 420 -0.18 5.40 -21.59
N GLY A 421 0.52 5.07 -20.51
CA GLY A 421 -0.01 4.33 -19.37
C GLY A 421 -0.34 5.21 -18.17
N ASP A 422 -1.13 4.69 -17.23
CA ASP A 422 -1.23 5.18 -15.85
C ASP A 422 -1.61 6.66 -15.79
N THR A 423 -2.71 7.01 -16.47
CA THR A 423 -3.06 8.41 -16.68
C THR A 423 -3.93 9.00 -15.58
N GLY A 424 -4.81 8.21 -14.96
CA GLY A 424 -6.08 8.66 -14.40
C GLY A 424 -6.13 9.32 -13.01
N GLU A 425 -5.19 10.20 -12.65
CA GLU A 425 -5.21 10.89 -11.33
C GLU A 425 -6.07 12.17 -11.29
N GLY A 426 -6.34 12.81 -12.42
CA GLY A 426 -7.15 14.03 -12.51
C GLY A 426 -6.48 15.30 -12.00
N ASP A 427 -5.21 15.24 -11.64
CA ASP A 427 -4.47 16.31 -10.99
C ASP A 427 -3.52 17.04 -11.98
N PRO A 428 -2.75 18.06 -11.53
CA PRO A 428 -1.83 18.78 -12.40
C PRO A 428 -0.81 17.90 -13.14
N SER A 429 -0.39 16.78 -12.55
CA SER A 429 0.63 15.92 -13.13
C SER A 429 0.11 15.17 -14.36
N GLN A 430 -1.16 14.77 -14.40
CA GLN A 430 -1.80 14.28 -15.63
C GLN A 430 -1.97 15.40 -16.67
N MET A 431 -2.37 16.59 -16.23
CA MET A 431 -2.70 17.70 -17.14
C MET A 431 -1.50 18.25 -17.91
N VAL A 432 -0.26 18.02 -17.46
CA VAL A 432 0.95 18.57 -18.09
C VAL A 432 1.25 17.99 -19.47
N LEU A 433 0.74 16.81 -19.79
CA LEU A 433 0.90 16.18 -21.12
C LEU A 433 -0.18 16.60 -22.12
N ARG A 434 -1.26 17.24 -21.66
CA ARG A 434 -2.45 17.54 -22.47
C ARG A 434 -2.12 18.32 -23.74
N ASP A 435 -1.32 19.37 -23.65
CA ASP A 435 -0.99 20.20 -24.80
C ASP A 435 -0.20 19.42 -25.86
N GLN A 436 0.69 18.53 -25.45
CA GLN A 436 1.47 17.68 -26.35
C GLN A 436 0.60 16.60 -27.00
N LEU A 437 -0.33 16.00 -26.26
CA LEU A 437 -1.29 15.03 -26.81
C LEU A 437 -2.21 15.69 -27.85
N ILE A 438 -2.73 16.89 -27.56
CA ILE A 438 -3.54 17.66 -28.51
C ILE A 438 -2.70 18.00 -29.75
N ALA A 439 -1.48 18.50 -29.58
CA ALA A 439 -0.59 18.80 -30.71
C ALA A 439 -0.32 17.56 -31.57
N ALA A 440 -0.11 16.40 -30.94
CA ALA A 440 0.07 15.15 -31.64
C ALA A 440 -1.19 14.73 -32.42
N SER A 441 -2.39 14.92 -31.87
CA SER A 441 -3.65 14.60 -32.56
C SER A 441 -3.89 15.40 -33.85
N LYS A 442 -3.30 16.59 -33.97
CA LYS A 442 -3.45 17.44 -35.17
C LYS A 442 -2.59 17.01 -36.34
N ARG A 443 -1.67 16.05 -36.13
CA ARG A 443 -0.86 15.47 -37.21
C ARG A 443 -1.65 14.39 -37.92
N ASP A 444 -1.65 14.43 -39.25
CA ASP A 444 -2.44 13.51 -40.06
C ASP A 444 -1.94 12.07 -39.97
N GLU A 445 -0.63 11.88 -39.75
CA GLU A 445 -0.01 10.58 -39.56
C GLU A 445 -0.48 9.89 -38.26
N VAL A 446 -0.84 10.65 -37.22
CA VAL A 446 -1.34 10.08 -35.95
C VAL A 446 -2.79 9.61 -36.10
N LYS A 447 -3.00 8.30 -35.98
CA LYS A 447 -4.29 7.66 -36.27
C LYS A 447 -5.14 7.36 -35.04
N PHE A 448 -4.52 7.03 -33.92
CA PHE A 448 -5.22 6.67 -32.67
C PHE A 448 -4.28 6.78 -31.48
N LEU A 449 -4.83 6.59 -30.28
CA LEU A 449 -4.12 6.51 -29.01
C LEU A 449 -4.50 5.21 -28.29
N VAL A 450 -3.54 4.61 -27.59
CA VAL A 450 -3.73 3.43 -26.74
C VAL A 450 -3.32 3.78 -25.30
N LEU A 451 -4.23 3.55 -24.37
CA LEU A 451 -3.94 3.57 -22.93
C LEU A 451 -3.41 2.18 -22.50
N SER A 452 -2.18 2.13 -21.97
CA SER A 452 -1.47 0.87 -21.75
C SER A 452 -1.60 0.25 -20.35
N SER A 453 -2.46 0.79 -19.48
CA SER A 453 -2.94 0.25 -18.18
C SER A 453 -3.52 1.40 -17.35
N ASP A 454 -4.15 1.07 -16.22
CA ASP A 454 -4.56 1.99 -15.14
C ASP A 454 -5.17 3.30 -15.64
N VAL A 455 -6.36 3.14 -16.24
CA VAL A 455 -7.02 4.26 -16.90
C VAL A 455 -7.56 5.26 -15.89
N ILE A 456 -8.06 4.78 -14.74
CA ILE A 456 -8.69 5.62 -13.70
C ILE A 456 -8.21 5.23 -12.29
N TYR A 457 -7.64 6.20 -11.59
CA TYR A 457 -7.36 6.12 -10.16
C TYR A 457 -8.50 6.73 -9.32
N PRO A 458 -8.69 6.26 -8.07
CA PRO A 458 -7.91 5.22 -7.39
C PRO A 458 -8.43 3.79 -7.56
N ASP A 459 -9.64 3.58 -8.06
CA ASP A 459 -10.29 2.26 -8.08
C ASP A 459 -11.18 1.98 -9.30
N GLY A 460 -10.98 2.70 -10.42
CA GLY A 460 -11.65 2.37 -11.69
C GLY A 460 -13.11 2.82 -11.81
N LYS A 461 -13.62 3.61 -10.87
CA LYS A 461 -15.05 3.94 -10.77
C LYS A 461 -15.54 4.86 -11.89
N MET A 462 -16.78 4.61 -12.32
CA MET A 462 -17.47 5.41 -13.34
C MET A 462 -17.54 6.91 -13.00
N LYS A 463 -17.70 7.27 -11.72
CA LYS A 463 -17.81 8.68 -11.28
C LYS A 463 -16.57 9.52 -11.56
N ASP A 464 -15.39 8.89 -11.65
CA ASP A 464 -14.11 9.58 -11.78
C ASP A 464 -13.71 9.79 -13.25
N TYR A 465 -14.41 9.14 -14.20
CA TYR A 465 -14.11 9.24 -15.63
C TYR A 465 -14.23 10.66 -16.20
N GLU A 466 -15.19 11.47 -15.73
CA GLU A 466 -15.34 12.84 -16.23
C GLU A 466 -14.10 13.69 -15.94
N THR A 467 -13.60 13.61 -14.70
CA THR A 467 -12.44 14.39 -14.23
C THR A 467 -11.12 13.81 -14.69
N ASN A 468 -11.00 12.48 -14.74
CA ASN A 468 -9.70 11.81 -14.87
C ASN A 468 -9.47 11.22 -16.28
N PHE A 469 -10.49 11.18 -17.14
CA PHE A 469 -10.34 10.76 -18.55
C PHE A 469 -10.90 11.80 -19.52
N TYR A 470 -12.18 12.14 -19.44
CA TYR A 470 -12.81 13.02 -20.44
C TYR A 470 -12.24 14.45 -20.43
N LEU A 471 -11.97 15.03 -19.26
CA LEU A 471 -11.36 16.36 -19.13
C LEU A 471 -9.91 16.41 -19.65
N PRO A 472 -8.99 15.52 -19.23
CA PRO A 472 -7.61 15.48 -19.72
C PRO A 472 -7.51 15.26 -21.23
N PHE A 473 -8.31 14.36 -21.80
CA PHE A 473 -8.28 14.07 -23.23
C PHE A 473 -9.14 15.02 -24.07
N LYS A 474 -9.84 15.99 -23.46
CA LYS A 474 -10.66 16.97 -24.18
C LYS A 474 -9.85 17.75 -25.21
N GLY A 475 -10.19 17.53 -26.48
CA GLY A 475 -9.52 18.13 -27.65
C GLY A 475 -8.73 17.13 -28.50
N PHE A 476 -8.52 15.92 -28.00
CA PHE A 476 -7.97 14.79 -28.76
C PHE A 476 -9.05 14.19 -29.67
N ASP A 477 -8.92 14.34 -30.99
CA ASP A 477 -9.98 14.05 -31.97
C ASP A 477 -9.82 12.71 -32.72
N LYS A 478 -8.85 11.90 -32.29
CA LYS A 478 -8.58 10.55 -32.80
C LYS A 478 -9.18 9.48 -31.87
N PRO A 479 -9.45 8.26 -32.37
CA PRO A 479 -9.87 7.14 -31.54
C PRO A 479 -8.91 6.86 -30.38
N ILE A 480 -9.47 6.53 -29.22
CA ILE A 480 -8.77 6.12 -28.01
C ILE A 480 -9.21 4.70 -27.65
N TYR A 481 -8.23 3.82 -27.53
CA TYR A 481 -8.36 2.44 -27.07
C TYR A 481 -7.64 2.28 -25.74
N ALA A 482 -7.98 1.25 -24.97
CA ALA A 482 -7.37 1.00 -23.68
C ALA A 482 -7.38 -0.49 -23.33
N ILE A 483 -6.45 -0.88 -22.46
CA ILE A 483 -6.53 -2.09 -21.64
C ILE A 483 -6.62 -1.67 -20.17
N PRO A 484 -7.32 -2.43 -19.32
CA PRO A 484 -7.38 -2.12 -17.90
C PRO A 484 -6.05 -2.46 -17.23
N GLY A 485 -5.72 -1.74 -16.16
CA GLY A 485 -4.72 -2.18 -15.19
C GLY A 485 -5.36 -2.67 -13.90
N ASN A 486 -4.55 -2.92 -12.87
CA ASN A 486 -5.05 -3.39 -11.57
C ASN A 486 -6.04 -2.41 -10.94
N HIS A 487 -5.85 -1.09 -11.10
CA HIS A 487 -6.74 -0.09 -10.51
C HIS A 487 -8.15 -0.13 -11.12
N ASP A 488 -8.29 -0.47 -12.40
CA ASP A 488 -9.59 -0.59 -13.06
C ASP A 488 -10.40 -1.80 -12.54
N TRP A 489 -9.71 -2.86 -12.11
CA TRP A 489 -10.32 -4.09 -11.59
C TRP A 489 -10.79 -4.00 -10.12
N PHE A 490 -10.44 -2.94 -9.39
CA PHE A 490 -10.85 -2.80 -7.97
C PHE A 490 -12.37 -2.59 -7.83
N ASP A 491 -13.01 -1.87 -8.75
CA ASP A 491 -14.48 -1.78 -8.86
C ASP A 491 -15.05 -2.78 -9.89
N SER A 492 -14.43 -3.95 -10.00
CA SER A 492 -14.90 -5.04 -10.87
C SER A 492 -15.03 -4.64 -12.36
N ASP A 493 -14.16 -3.73 -12.81
CA ASP A 493 -14.02 -3.27 -14.20
C ASP A 493 -15.27 -2.61 -14.79
N GLU A 494 -16.19 -2.10 -13.94
CA GLU A 494 -17.46 -1.56 -14.41
C GLU A 494 -17.30 -0.27 -15.23
N GLY A 495 -16.49 0.66 -14.71
CA GLY A 495 -16.21 1.94 -15.36
C GLY A 495 -15.49 1.75 -16.69
N PHE A 496 -14.48 0.88 -16.73
CA PHE A 496 -13.74 0.56 -17.95
C PHE A 496 -14.66 -0.02 -19.02
N ASN A 497 -15.44 -1.06 -18.68
CA ASN A 497 -16.34 -1.70 -19.64
C ASN A 497 -17.36 -0.70 -20.22
N ALA A 498 -17.92 0.19 -19.39
CA ALA A 498 -18.87 1.20 -19.84
C ALA A 498 -18.25 2.22 -20.83
N ASN A 499 -16.97 2.55 -20.65
CA ASN A 499 -16.30 3.61 -21.42
C ASN A 499 -15.59 3.09 -22.68
N PHE A 500 -14.98 1.90 -22.66
CA PHE A 500 -14.15 1.43 -23.77
C PHE A 500 -14.79 0.36 -24.64
N LEU A 501 -15.76 -0.41 -24.11
CA LEU A 501 -16.50 -1.34 -24.93
C LEU A 501 -17.63 -0.64 -25.69
N ASP A 502 -18.04 -1.21 -26.82
CA ASP A 502 -19.32 -0.88 -27.41
C ASP A 502 -20.45 -1.19 -26.40
N ARG A 503 -21.57 -0.48 -26.51
CA ARG A 503 -22.61 -0.47 -25.48
C ARG A 503 -23.17 -1.87 -25.23
N GLU A 504 -23.41 -2.63 -26.29
CA GLU A 504 -23.98 -3.97 -26.23
C GLU A 504 -23.00 -4.93 -25.56
N SER A 505 -21.74 -4.92 -25.99
CA SER A 505 -20.67 -5.73 -25.39
C SER A 505 -20.46 -5.35 -23.91
N ALA A 506 -20.50 -4.05 -23.56
CA ALA A 506 -20.41 -3.59 -22.17
C ALA A 506 -21.50 -4.20 -21.29
N VAL A 507 -22.77 -4.06 -21.71
CA VAL A 507 -23.91 -4.58 -20.93
C VAL A 507 -23.83 -6.10 -20.80
N ILE A 508 -23.44 -6.82 -21.85
CA ILE A 508 -23.31 -8.28 -21.83
C ILE A 508 -22.19 -8.70 -20.88
N THR A 509 -21.01 -8.09 -20.96
CA THR A 509 -19.87 -8.37 -20.09
C THR A 509 -20.21 -8.12 -18.62
N LEU A 510 -20.87 -7.00 -18.31
CA LEU A 510 -21.29 -6.67 -16.94
C LEU A 510 -22.30 -7.68 -16.37
N LYS A 511 -23.27 -8.12 -17.19
CA LYS A 511 -24.22 -9.18 -16.82
C LYS A 511 -23.49 -10.50 -16.60
N ALA A 512 -22.61 -10.89 -17.53
CA ALA A 512 -21.87 -12.14 -17.47
C ALA A 512 -20.98 -12.22 -16.22
N ARG A 513 -20.33 -11.11 -15.87
CA ARG A 513 -19.57 -10.96 -14.62
C ARG A 513 -20.42 -11.18 -13.38
N LEU A 514 -21.56 -10.50 -13.30
CA LEU A 514 -22.47 -10.65 -12.15
C LEU A 514 -23.08 -12.06 -12.08
N ALA A 515 -23.33 -12.71 -13.23
CA ALA A 515 -23.80 -14.09 -13.29
C ALA A 515 -22.78 -15.05 -12.69
N GLU A 516 -21.50 -14.82 -12.98
CA GLU A 516 -20.39 -15.61 -12.44
C GLU A 516 -20.29 -15.49 -10.93
N ASP A 517 -20.53 -14.30 -10.37
CA ASP A 517 -20.51 -14.08 -8.92
C ASP A 517 -21.73 -14.70 -8.22
N LEU A 518 -22.92 -14.54 -8.80
CA LEU A 518 -24.17 -15.05 -8.22
C LEU A 518 -24.44 -16.53 -8.55
N LYS A 519 -23.64 -17.14 -9.43
CA LYS A 519 -23.85 -18.47 -10.00
C LYS A 519 -25.26 -18.65 -10.57
N THR A 520 -25.79 -17.62 -11.23
CA THR A 520 -27.11 -17.61 -11.86
C THR A 520 -27.14 -16.72 -13.09
N ASP A 521 -27.87 -17.15 -14.13
CA ASP A 521 -28.11 -16.33 -15.32
C ASP A 521 -29.35 -15.42 -15.19
N VAL A 522 -30.08 -15.50 -14.06
CA VAL A 522 -31.27 -14.67 -13.80
C VAL A 522 -30.87 -13.40 -13.07
N ILE A 523 -30.55 -12.37 -13.85
CA ILE A 523 -30.09 -11.07 -13.34
C ILE A 523 -31.17 -10.02 -13.57
N SER A 524 -31.58 -9.32 -12.51
CA SER A 524 -32.58 -8.23 -12.56
C SER A 524 -31.97 -6.83 -12.46
N THR A 525 -30.64 -6.69 -12.48
CA THR A 525 -29.91 -5.40 -12.34
C THR A 525 -29.68 -4.67 -13.67
N ASP A 526 -30.49 -4.95 -14.69
CA ASP A 526 -30.41 -4.32 -16.02
C ASP A 526 -30.45 -2.79 -15.95
N GLN A 527 -31.16 -2.22 -14.98
CA GLN A 527 -31.26 -0.77 -14.83
C GLN A 527 -29.89 -0.12 -14.54
N ARG A 528 -29.10 -0.65 -13.60
CA ARG A 528 -27.80 -0.07 -13.21
C ARG A 528 -26.80 -0.13 -14.37
N PHE A 529 -26.68 -1.27 -15.05
CA PHE A 529 -25.76 -1.40 -16.18
C PHE A 529 -26.14 -0.49 -17.35
N ASN A 530 -27.44 -0.29 -17.56
CA ASN A 530 -27.92 0.71 -18.52
C ASN A 530 -27.62 2.15 -18.08
N GLU A 531 -27.70 2.47 -16.78
CA GLU A 531 -27.37 3.80 -16.25
C GLU A 531 -25.89 4.13 -16.45
N ILE A 532 -24.96 3.25 -16.06
CA ILE A 532 -23.52 3.52 -16.21
C ILE A 532 -23.09 3.60 -17.68
N THR A 533 -23.64 2.75 -18.56
CA THR A 533 -23.34 2.79 -20.00
C THR A 533 -23.99 3.99 -20.70
N ALA A 534 -25.16 4.43 -20.24
CA ALA A 534 -25.78 5.68 -20.70
C ALA A 534 -24.97 6.90 -20.27
N GLU A 535 -24.43 6.90 -19.05
CA GLU A 535 -23.57 7.97 -18.55
C GLU A 535 -22.25 8.05 -19.33
N ALA A 536 -21.60 6.90 -19.56
CA ALA A 536 -20.40 6.86 -20.41
C ALA A 536 -20.68 7.40 -21.82
N LYS A 537 -21.82 7.03 -22.42
CA LYS A 537 -22.27 7.60 -23.70
C LYS A 537 -22.48 9.11 -23.62
N ARG A 538 -23.15 9.61 -22.57
CA ARG A 538 -23.39 11.05 -22.36
C ARG A 538 -22.07 11.82 -22.30
N LEU A 539 -21.11 11.35 -21.52
CA LEU A 539 -19.78 11.96 -21.39
C LEU A 539 -19.03 11.94 -22.72
N ARG A 540 -19.04 10.81 -23.43
CA ARG A 540 -18.46 10.68 -24.78
C ARG A 540 -18.98 11.73 -25.76
N GLU A 541 -20.30 11.90 -25.81
CA GLU A 541 -20.95 12.90 -26.67
C GLU A 541 -20.66 14.34 -26.22
N LEU A 542 -20.69 14.61 -24.92
CA LEU A 542 -20.44 15.94 -24.34
C LEU A 542 -19.01 16.43 -24.59
N TYR A 543 -18.03 15.55 -24.41
CA TYR A 543 -16.61 15.86 -24.54
C TYR A 543 -16.04 15.60 -25.94
N GLN A 544 -16.85 14.98 -26.82
CA GLN A 544 -16.48 14.63 -28.20
C GLN A 544 -15.25 13.72 -28.29
N ILE A 545 -15.10 12.83 -27.30
CA ILE A 545 -14.03 11.84 -27.29
C ILE A 545 -14.46 10.62 -28.11
N LYS A 546 -13.54 10.05 -28.88
CA LYS A 546 -13.78 8.85 -29.69
C LYS A 546 -13.29 7.62 -28.94
N ASN A 547 -14.11 7.05 -28.06
CA ASN A 547 -13.87 5.78 -27.35
C ASN A 547 -15.11 4.86 -27.46
N GLY A 548 -15.06 3.65 -26.90
CA GLY A 548 -16.21 2.73 -26.89
C GLY A 548 -16.33 1.83 -28.11
N TYR A 549 -15.21 1.35 -28.65
CA TYR A 549 -15.14 0.56 -29.89
C TYR A 549 -14.72 -0.91 -29.66
N GLN A 550 -14.28 -1.25 -28.46
CA GLN A 550 -13.79 -2.59 -28.12
C GLN A 550 -14.95 -3.54 -27.82
N ARG A 551 -14.69 -4.85 -27.83
CA ARG A 551 -15.66 -5.88 -27.39
C ARG A 551 -15.21 -6.66 -26.15
N ALA A 552 -13.97 -6.45 -25.74
CA ALA A 552 -13.33 -7.04 -24.57
C ALA A 552 -12.29 -6.05 -24.00
N PRO A 553 -11.80 -6.27 -22.76
CA PRO A 553 -10.69 -5.51 -22.18
C PRO A 553 -9.34 -5.73 -22.86
N TYR A 554 -9.29 -6.56 -23.91
CA TYR A 554 -8.14 -6.81 -24.76
C TYR A 554 -8.57 -6.74 -26.23
N PHE A 555 -7.64 -6.42 -27.12
CA PHE A 555 -7.93 -6.27 -28.54
C PHE A 555 -6.71 -6.41 -29.44
N GLU A 556 -6.94 -6.56 -30.74
CA GLU A 556 -5.89 -6.58 -31.76
C GLU A 556 -6.18 -5.57 -32.88
N VAL A 557 -5.11 -5.03 -33.46
CA VAL A 557 -5.13 -4.21 -34.67
C VAL A 557 -4.08 -4.77 -35.62
N HIS A 558 -4.52 -5.22 -36.80
CA HIS A 558 -3.63 -5.70 -37.86
C HIS A 558 -3.64 -4.72 -39.04
N ARG A 559 -2.46 -4.27 -39.43
CA ARG A 559 -2.22 -3.48 -40.65
C ARG A 559 -1.15 -4.17 -41.51
N ALA A 560 -0.97 -3.70 -42.74
CA ALA A 560 0.05 -4.26 -43.63
C ALA A 560 1.44 -4.16 -42.97
N GLY A 561 2.06 -5.30 -42.68
CA GLY A 561 3.41 -5.38 -42.09
C GLY A 561 3.49 -5.12 -40.58
N PHE A 562 2.41 -4.72 -39.91
CA PHE A 562 2.41 -4.36 -38.49
C PHE A 562 1.19 -4.91 -37.74
N SER A 563 1.40 -5.41 -36.52
CA SER A 563 0.33 -5.82 -35.62
C SER A 563 0.55 -5.26 -34.22
N LEU A 564 -0.50 -4.64 -33.68
CA LEU A 564 -0.62 -4.29 -32.27
C LEU A 564 -1.57 -5.29 -31.61
N ILE A 565 -1.16 -5.86 -30.48
CA ILE A 565 -1.98 -6.79 -29.69
C ILE A 565 -1.94 -6.29 -28.25
N ALA A 566 -3.09 -5.96 -27.68
CA ALA A 566 -3.19 -5.41 -26.33
C ALA A 566 -3.85 -6.44 -25.40
N VAL A 567 -3.17 -6.76 -24.31
CA VAL A 567 -3.46 -7.90 -23.41
C VAL A 567 -3.70 -7.39 -22.01
N ASP A 568 -4.81 -7.79 -21.41
CA ASP A 568 -5.15 -7.49 -20.03
C ASP A 568 -4.47 -8.52 -19.11
N THR A 569 -3.69 -8.04 -18.13
CA THR A 569 -2.99 -8.92 -17.19
C THR A 569 -3.63 -8.95 -15.79
N GLY A 570 -4.78 -8.29 -15.63
CA GLY A 570 -5.57 -8.28 -14.40
C GLY A 570 -4.79 -7.73 -13.20
N ILE A 571 -5.12 -8.20 -12.00
CA ILE A 571 -4.40 -7.81 -10.75
C ILE A 571 -3.20 -8.74 -10.48
N LEU A 572 -3.30 -10.01 -10.88
CA LEU A 572 -2.32 -11.05 -10.53
C LEU A 572 -1.28 -11.30 -11.62
N ARG A 573 -1.20 -10.46 -12.65
CA ARG A 573 -0.28 -10.61 -13.79
C ARG A 573 -0.52 -11.89 -14.59
N LYS A 574 -1.80 -12.25 -14.77
CA LYS A 574 -2.24 -13.48 -15.41
C LYS A 574 -3.22 -13.21 -16.54
N ILE A 575 -3.27 -14.17 -17.46
CA ILE A 575 -4.29 -14.26 -18.51
C ILE A 575 -5.14 -15.50 -18.28
N ASP A 576 -6.45 -15.38 -18.41
CA ASP A 576 -7.34 -16.54 -18.30
C ASP A 576 -7.26 -17.42 -19.57
N SER A 577 -7.91 -18.58 -19.53
CA SER A 577 -7.85 -19.54 -20.64
C SER A 577 -8.39 -18.99 -21.97
N LYS A 578 -9.41 -18.11 -21.93
CA LYS A 578 -10.06 -17.56 -23.13
C LYS A 578 -9.17 -16.48 -23.75
N GLU A 579 -8.63 -15.58 -22.93
CA GLU A 579 -7.68 -14.58 -23.40
C GLU A 579 -6.39 -15.22 -23.92
N ARG A 580 -5.90 -16.29 -23.27
CA ARG A 580 -4.74 -17.04 -23.76
C ARG A 580 -4.98 -17.67 -25.13
N GLU A 581 -6.12 -18.32 -25.34
CA GLU A 581 -6.50 -18.88 -26.65
C GLU A 581 -6.57 -17.77 -27.70
N TRP A 582 -7.19 -16.64 -27.35
CA TRP A 582 -7.27 -15.48 -28.22
C TRP A 582 -5.89 -14.91 -28.57
N LEU A 583 -5.01 -14.72 -27.58
CA LEU A 583 -3.66 -14.18 -27.76
C LEU A 583 -2.83 -15.05 -28.70
N GLU A 584 -2.89 -16.38 -28.54
CA GLU A 584 -2.23 -17.30 -29.47
C GLU A 584 -2.81 -17.17 -30.89
N GLY A 585 -4.14 -17.06 -31.02
CA GLY A 585 -4.79 -16.80 -32.31
C GLY A 585 -4.39 -15.46 -32.94
N ALA A 586 -4.29 -14.40 -32.13
CA ALA A 586 -3.87 -13.06 -32.56
C ALA A 586 -2.43 -13.05 -33.07
N LEU A 587 -1.53 -13.71 -32.34
CA LEU A 587 -0.12 -13.86 -32.73
C LEU A 587 0.04 -14.72 -33.99
N GLN A 588 -0.80 -15.75 -34.18
CA GLN A 588 -0.86 -16.53 -35.42
C GLN A 588 -1.33 -15.68 -36.60
N ARG A 589 -2.40 -14.89 -36.42
CA ARG A 589 -2.93 -13.97 -37.45
C ARG A 589 -1.92 -12.89 -37.83
N ALA A 590 -1.16 -12.37 -36.85
CA ALA A 590 -0.09 -11.41 -37.09
C ALA A 590 1.00 -11.97 -38.02
N GLY A 591 1.24 -13.29 -38.02
CA GLY A 591 2.14 -13.95 -38.96
C GLY A 591 3.55 -13.35 -38.95
N SER A 592 4.01 -12.87 -40.12
CA SER A 592 5.32 -12.24 -40.27
C SER A 592 5.34 -10.73 -40.04
N ASN A 593 4.20 -10.12 -39.65
CA ASN A 593 4.18 -8.71 -39.30
C ASN A 593 5.15 -8.43 -38.15
N PHE A 594 5.63 -7.19 -38.08
CA PHE A 594 6.21 -6.62 -36.88
C PHE A 594 5.15 -6.65 -35.76
N LYS A 595 5.49 -7.18 -34.59
CA LYS A 595 4.54 -7.38 -33.48
C LYS A 595 4.91 -6.49 -32.30
N LEU A 596 4.00 -5.58 -31.97
CA LEU A 596 3.98 -4.85 -30.72
C LEU A 596 2.90 -5.46 -29.83
N VAL A 597 3.29 -5.94 -28.65
CA VAL A 597 2.36 -6.41 -27.61
C VAL A 597 2.33 -5.41 -26.47
N VAL A 598 1.15 -4.90 -26.15
CA VAL A 598 0.91 -4.03 -24.98
C VAL A 598 0.31 -4.88 -23.86
N LEU A 599 0.87 -4.80 -22.66
CA LEU A 599 0.50 -5.58 -21.47
C LEU A 599 0.12 -4.61 -20.34
N GLY A 600 -0.74 -5.04 -19.42
CA GLY A 600 -1.04 -4.26 -18.23
C GLY A 600 0.13 -4.15 -17.23
N HIS A 601 1.10 -5.09 -17.29
CA HIS A 601 2.24 -5.14 -16.36
C HIS A 601 3.57 -5.39 -17.11
N PRO A 602 4.68 -4.73 -16.72
CA PRO A 602 5.99 -4.87 -17.35
C PRO A 602 6.76 -6.10 -16.85
N PHE A 603 7.52 -6.74 -17.75
CA PHE A 603 8.42 -7.85 -17.39
C PHE A 603 9.70 -7.40 -16.69
N TYR A 604 10.11 -6.15 -16.90
CA TYR A 604 11.32 -5.58 -16.35
C TYR A 604 11.01 -4.20 -15.79
N VAL A 605 11.40 -3.96 -14.54
CA VAL A 605 11.19 -2.70 -13.81
C VAL A 605 12.43 -2.43 -12.97
N ALA A 606 12.91 -1.18 -12.94
CA ALA A 606 14.05 -0.76 -12.14
C ALA A 606 15.29 -1.68 -12.29
N GLY A 607 15.51 -2.22 -13.50
CA GLY A 607 16.61 -3.11 -13.83
C GLY A 607 16.45 -4.56 -13.36
N VAL A 608 15.27 -4.96 -12.87
CA VAL A 608 14.99 -6.29 -12.30
C VAL A 608 13.94 -7.04 -13.14
N ASP A 609 14.08 -8.36 -13.26
CA ASP A 609 13.09 -9.25 -13.90
C ASP A 609 11.93 -9.54 -12.94
N THR A 610 10.76 -8.98 -13.22
CA THR A 610 9.57 -9.13 -12.37
C THR A 610 8.88 -10.49 -12.55
N ALA A 611 9.24 -11.25 -13.59
CA ALA A 611 8.70 -12.57 -13.89
C ALA A 611 9.56 -13.72 -13.33
N GLU A 612 10.74 -13.46 -12.75
CA GLU A 612 11.68 -14.51 -12.30
C GLU A 612 11.05 -15.49 -11.29
N ASN A 613 10.17 -15.01 -10.42
CA ASN A 613 9.50 -15.80 -9.38
C ASN A 613 7.99 -15.98 -9.61
N ASP A 614 7.52 -15.73 -10.84
CA ASP A 614 6.12 -15.88 -11.23
C ASP A 614 6.01 -16.73 -12.50
N ALA A 615 5.70 -18.02 -12.33
CA ALA A 615 5.65 -18.97 -13.43
C ALA A 615 4.53 -18.67 -14.46
N GLU A 616 3.41 -18.08 -14.02
CA GLU A 616 2.30 -17.73 -14.91
C GLU A 616 2.69 -16.52 -15.76
N PHE A 617 3.25 -15.49 -15.13
CA PHE A 617 3.70 -14.29 -15.85
C PHE A 617 4.90 -14.58 -16.77
N ALA A 618 5.86 -15.39 -16.31
CA ALA A 618 6.93 -15.91 -17.15
C ALA A 618 6.39 -16.72 -18.34
N GLY A 619 5.31 -17.46 -18.15
CA GLY A 619 4.61 -18.19 -19.22
C GLY A 619 4.11 -17.29 -20.35
N ILE A 620 3.65 -16.07 -20.04
CA ILE A 620 3.29 -15.07 -21.05
C ILE A 620 4.52 -14.65 -21.83
N ARG A 621 5.65 -14.33 -21.16
CA ARG A 621 6.90 -13.96 -21.84
C ARG A 621 7.40 -15.05 -22.78
N GLU A 622 7.36 -16.31 -22.34
CA GLU A 622 7.73 -17.45 -23.20
C GLU A 622 6.82 -17.59 -24.42
N LEU A 623 5.53 -17.27 -24.27
CA LEU A 623 4.61 -17.25 -25.40
C LEU A 623 5.00 -16.17 -26.42
N LEU A 624 5.33 -14.96 -25.95
CA LEU A 624 5.78 -13.87 -26.81
C LEU A 624 7.10 -14.20 -27.53
N ARG A 625 8.05 -14.83 -26.83
CA ARG A 625 9.31 -15.33 -27.42
C ARG A 625 9.04 -16.35 -28.51
N ARG A 626 8.14 -17.32 -28.28
CA ARG A 626 7.75 -18.36 -29.25
C ARG A 626 7.17 -17.77 -30.54
N TYR A 627 6.29 -16.77 -30.43
CA TYR A 627 5.70 -16.08 -31.58
C TYR A 627 6.57 -14.93 -32.12
N LYS A 628 7.78 -14.80 -31.58
CA LYS A 628 8.82 -13.92 -32.06
C LYS A 628 8.38 -12.46 -32.08
N VAL A 629 7.78 -12.03 -30.98
CA VAL A 629 7.35 -10.65 -30.74
C VAL A 629 8.56 -9.71 -30.74
N ASP A 630 8.43 -8.56 -31.40
CA ASP A 630 9.53 -7.61 -31.56
C ASP A 630 9.58 -6.62 -30.38
N VAL A 631 8.40 -6.22 -29.88
CA VAL A 631 8.29 -5.26 -28.77
C VAL A 631 7.21 -5.69 -27.78
N ALA A 632 7.55 -5.68 -26.50
CA ALA A 632 6.62 -5.72 -25.38
C ALA A 632 6.59 -4.34 -24.70
N MET A 633 5.42 -3.82 -24.38
CA MET A 633 5.24 -2.51 -23.75
C MET A 633 4.19 -2.60 -22.65
N ALA A 634 4.38 -1.94 -21.52
CA ALA A 634 3.40 -1.94 -20.43
C ALA A 634 3.43 -0.64 -19.63
N GLY A 635 2.35 -0.35 -18.90
CA GLY A 635 2.31 0.68 -17.84
C GLY A 635 2.60 0.08 -16.45
N ASP A 636 1.76 0.35 -15.44
CA ASP A 636 1.83 -0.07 -14.01
C ASP A 636 2.95 0.63 -13.23
N THR A 637 4.17 0.64 -13.77
CA THR A 637 5.27 1.41 -13.18
C THR A 637 5.28 2.83 -13.71
N HIS A 638 5.17 3.80 -12.80
CA HIS A 638 4.94 5.21 -13.10
C HIS A 638 6.20 5.98 -13.54
N ASP A 639 6.92 5.47 -14.53
CA ASP A 639 8.01 6.16 -15.21
C ASP A 639 8.15 5.68 -16.66
N PHE A 640 9.25 6.05 -17.31
CA PHE A 640 9.63 5.48 -18.60
C PHE A 640 10.91 4.67 -18.44
N GLU A 641 10.90 3.45 -18.98
CA GLU A 641 12.08 2.59 -19.07
C GLU A 641 12.12 1.85 -20.42
N LEU A 642 13.33 1.48 -20.85
CA LEU A 642 13.58 0.61 -21.98
C LEU A 642 14.64 -0.42 -21.63
N TYR A 643 14.39 -1.68 -21.97
CA TYR A 643 15.37 -2.77 -21.91
C TYR A 643 15.46 -3.50 -23.25
N LYS A 644 16.68 -3.92 -23.61
CA LYS A 644 16.90 -4.83 -24.75
C LYS A 644 17.19 -6.24 -24.24
N GLU A 645 16.31 -7.15 -24.56
CA GLU A 645 16.42 -8.57 -24.22
C GLU A 645 16.88 -9.37 -25.45
N LYS A 646 17.91 -10.18 -25.31
CA LYS A 646 18.33 -11.14 -26.34
C LYS A 646 17.90 -12.55 -25.96
N TYR A 647 17.36 -13.28 -26.93
CA TYR A 647 16.96 -14.66 -26.75
C TYR A 647 17.16 -15.48 -28.03
N THR A 648 17.38 -16.78 -27.87
CA THR A 648 17.51 -17.70 -29.00
C THR A 648 16.12 -18.18 -29.44
N ALA A 649 15.76 -17.94 -30.70
CA ALA A 649 14.59 -18.51 -31.35
C ALA A 649 15.00 -19.59 -32.36
N ASP A 650 14.01 -20.31 -32.91
CA ASP A 650 14.25 -21.38 -33.90
C ASP A 650 14.97 -20.91 -35.17
N ASP A 651 14.95 -19.61 -35.48
CA ASP A 651 15.61 -18.99 -36.64
C ASP A 651 16.84 -18.14 -36.29
N GLY A 652 17.37 -18.31 -35.07
CA GLY A 652 18.58 -17.65 -34.58
C GLY A 652 18.34 -16.69 -33.43
N GLU A 653 19.37 -15.90 -33.13
CA GLU A 653 19.31 -14.87 -32.09
C GLU A 653 18.31 -13.78 -32.46
N ARG A 654 17.46 -13.43 -31.50
CA ARG A 654 16.48 -12.36 -31.60
C ARG A 654 16.65 -11.37 -30.46
N GLU A 655 16.19 -10.16 -30.70
CA GLU A 655 16.12 -9.10 -29.71
C GLU A 655 14.65 -8.69 -29.57
N MET A 656 14.16 -8.60 -28.33
CA MET A 656 12.86 -8.03 -27.98
C MET A 656 13.12 -6.73 -27.20
N LEU A 657 12.45 -5.66 -27.59
CA LEU A 657 12.47 -4.40 -26.84
C LEU A 657 11.36 -4.44 -25.79
N HIS A 658 11.68 -4.09 -24.55
CA HIS A 658 10.73 -3.98 -23.44
C HIS A 658 10.62 -2.54 -23.01
N PHE A 659 9.43 -1.96 -23.12
CA PHE A 659 9.14 -0.60 -22.69
C PHE A 659 8.27 -0.60 -21.43
N VAL A 660 8.67 0.20 -20.45
CA VAL A 660 7.81 0.69 -19.38
C VAL A 660 7.36 2.09 -19.79
N ASN A 661 6.05 2.34 -19.77
CA ASN A 661 5.45 3.57 -20.28
C ASN A 661 4.30 4.05 -19.38
N GLY A 662 4.47 3.92 -18.06
CA GLY A 662 3.50 4.38 -17.06
C GLY A 662 3.73 5.79 -16.55
N GLY A 663 4.67 6.54 -17.11
CA GLY A 663 4.87 7.95 -16.79
C GLY A 663 3.75 8.90 -17.27
N GLY A 664 2.53 8.44 -17.54
CA GLY A 664 1.52 9.20 -18.29
C GLY A 664 0.67 10.18 -17.47
N GLY A 665 0.60 10.04 -16.16
CA GLY A 665 -0.17 10.98 -15.35
C GLY A 665 -0.21 10.69 -13.87
N ALA A 666 -0.03 9.44 -13.45
CA ALA A 666 0.08 9.10 -12.05
C ALA A 666 1.36 9.64 -11.41
N TYR A 667 1.41 9.64 -10.07
CA TYR A 667 2.60 10.04 -9.34
C TYR A 667 3.83 9.27 -9.82
N LEU A 668 4.95 9.93 -10.07
CA LEU A 668 6.10 9.23 -10.63
C LEU A 668 6.75 8.27 -9.63
N SER A 669 7.03 7.05 -10.07
CA SER A 669 7.88 6.10 -9.37
C SER A 669 9.32 6.55 -9.51
N ILE A 670 9.85 7.25 -8.51
CA ILE A 670 11.22 7.75 -8.56
C ILE A 670 12.28 6.68 -8.28
N GLY A 671 11.85 5.46 -7.95
CA GLY A 671 12.68 4.32 -7.54
C GLY A 671 13.78 3.99 -8.53
N THR A 672 13.44 3.83 -9.81
CA THR A 672 14.39 3.53 -10.88
C THR A 672 15.51 4.55 -10.96
N ALA A 673 15.17 5.85 -10.89
CA ALA A 673 16.16 6.90 -11.02
C ALA A 673 17.08 7.02 -9.79
N VAL A 674 16.64 6.70 -8.57
CA VAL A 674 17.43 6.91 -7.33
C VAL A 674 18.03 5.62 -6.75
N ALA A 675 17.54 4.46 -7.16
CA ALA A 675 17.89 3.15 -6.61
C ALA A 675 18.16 2.09 -7.69
N PHE A 676 18.59 2.50 -8.88
CA PHE A 676 18.95 1.57 -9.96
C PHE A 676 20.07 0.60 -9.53
N PRO A 677 19.95 -0.72 -9.80
CA PRO A 677 20.93 -1.70 -9.36
C PRO A 677 22.27 -1.56 -10.09
N GLU A 678 23.38 -1.84 -9.39
CA GLU A 678 24.72 -1.90 -10.01
C GLU A 678 24.82 -2.95 -11.12
N LYS A 679 24.02 -4.03 -11.01
CA LYS A 679 23.94 -5.14 -11.97
C LYS A 679 22.50 -5.30 -12.44
N PRO A 680 22.05 -4.48 -13.40
CA PRO A 680 20.73 -4.64 -14.00
C PRO A 680 20.66 -5.94 -14.82
N PHE A 681 19.44 -6.40 -15.08
CA PHE A 681 19.14 -7.57 -15.94
C PHE A 681 19.90 -7.54 -17.27
N THR A 682 19.97 -6.37 -17.91
CA THR A 682 20.69 -6.14 -19.17
C THR A 682 21.54 -4.87 -19.08
N PRO A 683 22.73 -4.83 -19.70
CA PRO A 683 23.53 -3.61 -19.77
C PRO A 683 22.95 -2.57 -20.74
N ASN A 684 21.94 -2.95 -21.55
CA ASN A 684 21.32 -2.08 -22.53
C ASN A 684 19.97 -1.59 -22.00
N TYR A 685 19.99 -0.45 -21.32
CA TYR A 685 18.81 0.16 -20.74
C TYR A 685 18.76 1.68 -20.99
N ALA A 686 17.56 2.24 -20.89
CA ALA A 686 17.35 3.68 -20.71
C ALA A 686 16.16 3.93 -19.78
N PHE A 687 16.16 5.05 -19.06
CA PHE A 687 15.01 5.46 -18.26
C PHE A 687 14.90 6.99 -18.15
N TYR A 688 13.69 7.47 -17.86
CA TYR A 688 13.35 8.87 -17.66
C TYR A 688 12.43 9.00 -16.44
N PRO A 689 12.71 9.94 -15.50
CA PRO A 689 13.72 11.01 -15.56
C PRO A 689 15.17 10.58 -15.32
N ARG A 690 16.12 11.36 -15.82
CA ARG A 690 17.54 11.18 -15.50
C ARG A 690 17.78 11.43 -14.00
N THR A 691 18.59 10.57 -13.37
CA THR A 691 18.85 10.58 -11.93
C THR A 691 19.19 11.96 -11.38
N ASP A 692 20.18 12.64 -11.95
CA ASP A 692 20.64 13.95 -11.44
C ASP A 692 19.59 15.07 -11.57
N GLN A 693 18.76 15.07 -12.62
CA GLN A 693 17.66 16.02 -12.80
C GLN A 693 16.59 15.82 -11.72
N LEU A 694 16.25 14.57 -11.46
CA LEU A 694 15.33 14.22 -10.39
C LEU A 694 15.91 14.56 -9.01
N GLU A 695 17.17 14.22 -8.75
CA GLU A 695 17.83 14.56 -7.48
C GLU A 695 17.84 16.08 -7.25
N ALA A 696 18.13 16.86 -8.30
CA ALA A 696 18.09 18.31 -8.24
C ALA A 696 16.68 18.82 -7.90
N LYS A 697 15.63 18.27 -8.54
CA LYS A 697 14.24 18.58 -8.20
C LYS A 697 13.97 18.30 -6.72
N ILE A 698 14.30 17.10 -6.23
CA ILE A 698 14.05 16.71 -4.84
C ILE A 698 14.77 17.66 -3.88
N ARG A 699 16.05 17.95 -4.11
CA ARG A 699 16.85 18.82 -3.22
C ARG A 699 16.35 20.27 -3.20
N ASN A 700 15.82 20.77 -4.32
CA ASN A 700 15.34 22.14 -4.43
C ASN A 700 13.92 22.33 -3.92
N GLU A 701 13.03 21.35 -4.16
CA GLU A 701 11.58 21.48 -3.93
C GLU A 701 11.08 20.75 -2.68
N ALA A 702 11.76 19.68 -2.24
CA ALA A 702 11.33 18.93 -1.06
C ALA A 702 11.74 19.67 0.22
N PRO A 703 10.85 19.80 1.21
CA PRO A 703 11.20 20.37 2.50
C PRO A 703 12.26 19.51 3.22
N GLY A 704 13.12 20.16 4.03
CA GLY A 704 14.27 19.50 4.67
C GLY A 704 13.93 18.28 5.53
N TRP A 705 12.71 18.20 6.07
CA TRP A 705 12.25 17.03 6.84
C TRP A 705 12.03 15.77 5.97
N LYS A 706 11.94 15.90 4.64
CA LYS A 706 11.89 14.77 3.69
C LYS A 706 13.26 14.20 3.34
N MET A 707 14.35 14.94 3.62
CA MET A 707 15.71 14.51 3.26
C MET A 707 16.15 13.18 3.90
N PRO A 708 15.72 12.82 5.13
CA PRO A 708 15.98 11.48 5.65
C PRO A 708 15.39 10.35 4.79
N PHE A 709 14.19 10.52 4.20
CA PHE A 709 13.61 9.55 3.27
C PHE A 709 14.40 9.49 1.96
N PHE A 710 14.95 10.61 1.52
CA PHE A 710 15.73 10.66 0.29
C PHE A 710 17.09 9.99 0.48
N TRP A 711 17.77 10.30 1.58
CA TRP A 711 18.97 9.59 2.03
C TRP A 711 18.70 8.09 2.11
N TRP A 712 17.57 7.70 2.69
CA TRP A 712 17.16 6.32 2.79
C TRP A 712 17.04 5.64 1.41
N MET A 713 16.40 6.29 0.45
CA MET A 713 16.31 5.82 -0.93
C MET A 713 17.68 5.67 -1.60
N GLN A 714 18.54 6.69 -1.52
CA GLN A 714 19.84 6.69 -2.19
C GLN A 714 20.79 5.61 -1.67
N TYR A 715 20.80 5.37 -0.36
CA TYR A 715 21.80 4.51 0.27
C TYR A 715 21.29 3.12 0.62
N LEU A 716 19.97 2.95 0.82
CA LEU A 716 19.39 1.64 1.14
C LEU A 716 18.41 1.15 0.07
N GLY A 717 18.16 1.89 -1.02
CA GLY A 717 17.24 1.47 -2.09
C GLY A 717 15.80 1.27 -1.61
N GLY A 718 15.35 2.05 -0.62
CA GLY A 718 14.04 1.88 0.03
C GLY A 718 13.99 0.80 1.11
N TYR A 719 15.05 0.00 1.27
CA TYR A 719 15.07 -1.14 2.19
C TYR A 719 14.76 -0.75 3.64
N PRO A 720 13.86 -1.46 4.34
CA PRO A 720 13.39 -2.80 3.99
C PRO A 720 12.14 -2.85 3.10
N PHE A 721 11.60 -1.69 2.75
CA PHE A 721 10.51 -1.56 1.81
C PHE A 721 11.08 -1.48 0.38
N ASP A 722 10.19 -1.36 -0.59
CA ASP A 722 10.61 -1.08 -1.95
C ASP A 722 10.74 0.45 -2.18
N SER A 723 11.52 0.79 -3.19
CA SER A 723 11.77 2.15 -3.65
C SER A 723 10.50 2.86 -4.14
N GLU A 724 9.59 2.18 -4.82
CA GLU A 724 8.30 2.71 -5.25
C GLU A 724 7.46 3.14 -4.05
N MET A 725 7.46 2.34 -2.98
CA MET A 725 6.73 2.66 -1.76
C MET A 725 7.17 3.98 -1.11
N VAL A 726 8.47 4.20 -1.05
CA VAL A 726 9.04 5.42 -0.48
C VAL A 726 8.97 6.58 -1.48
N SER A 727 8.82 6.31 -2.78
CA SER A 727 8.70 7.32 -3.84
C SER A 727 7.51 8.26 -3.63
N GLY A 728 6.39 7.76 -3.07
CA GLY A 728 5.25 8.60 -2.69
C GLY A 728 5.61 9.73 -1.72
N ALA A 729 6.70 9.63 -0.94
CA ALA A 729 7.16 10.75 -0.13
C ALA A 729 7.58 11.97 -0.97
N PHE A 730 7.97 11.77 -2.23
CA PHE A 730 8.48 12.80 -3.14
C PHE A 730 7.49 13.18 -4.24
N ASP A 731 6.29 12.61 -4.18
CA ASP A 731 5.21 13.02 -5.02
C ASP A 731 4.64 14.36 -4.52
N PHE A 732 4.92 15.41 -5.27
CA PHE A 732 4.26 16.69 -5.09
C PHE A 732 4.05 17.33 -6.46
N ASN A 733 2.78 17.70 -6.72
CA ASN A 733 2.25 18.38 -7.90
C ASN A 733 2.90 19.76 -8.16
N ARG A 734 4.21 19.76 -8.41
CA ARG A 734 5.04 20.92 -8.67
C ARG A 734 6.00 20.63 -9.81
N ALA A 735 6.13 21.62 -10.70
CA ALA A 735 7.10 21.62 -11.76
C ALA A 735 8.55 21.59 -11.20
N PRO A 736 9.53 21.03 -11.93
CA PRO A 736 9.39 20.41 -13.26
C PRO A 736 8.68 19.05 -13.20
N PHE A 737 7.81 18.79 -14.17
CA PHE A 737 7.11 17.52 -14.35
C PHE A 737 7.93 16.60 -15.26
N PHE A 738 7.93 15.30 -14.96
CA PHE A 738 8.64 14.30 -15.76
C PHE A 738 7.69 13.23 -16.31
N GLN A 739 6.41 13.57 -16.46
CA GLN A 739 5.48 12.73 -17.19
C GLN A 739 5.90 12.62 -18.65
N SER A 740 5.64 11.46 -19.25
CA SER A 740 6.02 11.12 -20.61
C SER A 740 5.01 10.20 -21.31
N PHE A 741 5.07 10.18 -22.64
CA PHE A 741 4.37 9.20 -23.48
C PHE A 741 5.21 8.85 -24.71
N LEU A 742 4.83 7.76 -25.39
CA LEU A 742 5.47 7.31 -26.61
C LEU A 742 4.58 7.58 -27.83
N GLU A 743 5.18 8.13 -28.88
CA GLU A 743 4.62 8.06 -30.23
C GLU A 743 5.33 6.94 -30.99
N VAL A 744 4.54 5.99 -31.50
CA VAL A 744 5.01 4.88 -32.32
C VAL A 744 4.77 5.21 -33.78
N SER A 745 5.84 5.49 -34.53
CA SER A 745 5.81 5.71 -35.97
C SER A 745 6.14 4.42 -36.69
N VAL A 746 5.14 3.84 -37.35
CA VAL A 746 5.27 2.63 -38.17
C VAL A 746 5.56 3.07 -39.59
N GLU A 747 6.75 2.75 -40.09
CA GLU A 747 7.26 3.23 -41.38
C GLU A 747 7.60 2.04 -42.28
N PRO A 748 6.59 1.32 -42.84
CA PRO A 748 6.86 0.22 -43.78
C PRO A 748 7.64 0.69 -45.01
N SER A 749 7.53 1.97 -45.40
CA SER A 749 8.30 2.55 -46.51
C SER A 749 9.82 2.54 -46.27
N GLN A 750 10.24 2.48 -45.01
CA GLN A 750 11.63 2.45 -44.55
C GLN A 750 11.98 1.16 -43.80
N GLU A 751 11.09 0.15 -43.85
CA GLU A 751 11.23 -1.12 -43.14
C GLU A 751 11.60 -0.96 -41.66
N ARG A 752 10.94 -0.03 -40.95
CA ARG A 752 11.24 0.22 -39.53
C ARG A 752 10.04 0.72 -38.73
N VAL A 753 10.13 0.56 -37.43
CA VAL A 753 9.26 1.20 -36.43
C VAL A 753 10.12 2.09 -35.54
N ARG A 754 9.70 3.34 -35.35
CA ARG A 754 10.36 4.33 -34.48
C ARG A 754 9.49 4.60 -33.26
N PHE A 755 10.11 4.64 -32.09
CA PHE A 755 9.49 4.98 -30.82
C PHE A 755 10.07 6.33 -30.38
N LEU A 756 9.24 7.36 -30.43
CA LEU A 756 9.62 8.75 -30.13
C LEU A 756 9.12 9.08 -28.71
N LEU A 757 10.02 9.49 -27.83
CA LEU A 757 9.68 9.78 -26.44
C LEU A 757 9.38 11.26 -26.26
N TYR A 758 8.19 11.57 -25.73
CA TYR A 758 7.73 12.93 -25.44
C TYR A 758 7.59 13.12 -23.94
N GLY A 759 7.86 14.34 -23.47
CA GLY A 759 7.51 14.81 -22.13
C GLY A 759 6.69 16.10 -22.20
N ALA A 760 6.49 16.75 -21.05
CA ALA A 760 5.65 17.96 -20.95
C ALA A 760 6.04 19.10 -21.91
N ASN A 761 7.33 19.19 -22.29
CA ASN A 761 7.86 20.25 -23.15
C ASN A 761 8.10 19.80 -24.61
N GLY A 762 7.51 18.69 -25.04
CA GLY A 762 7.68 18.11 -26.38
C GLY A 762 8.62 16.92 -26.39
N GLN A 763 9.17 16.58 -27.55
CA GLN A 763 10.03 15.42 -27.71
C GLN A 763 11.30 15.56 -26.85
N LEU A 764 11.59 14.55 -26.03
CA LEU A 764 12.75 14.53 -25.15
C LEU A 764 14.05 14.38 -25.95
N ARG A 765 15.14 14.86 -25.37
CA ARG A 765 16.49 14.74 -25.95
C ARG A 765 17.32 13.72 -25.20
N TRP A 766 18.35 13.18 -25.84
CA TRP A 766 19.22 12.19 -25.20
C TRP A 766 19.92 12.68 -23.93
N ARG A 767 20.03 14.00 -23.73
CA ARG A 767 20.52 14.59 -22.47
C ARG A 767 19.50 14.52 -21.33
N ASP A 768 18.22 14.33 -21.62
CA ASP A 768 17.14 14.36 -20.62
C ASP A 768 16.90 12.98 -19.99
N ILE A 769 17.44 11.92 -20.60
CA ILE A 769 17.28 10.53 -20.15
C ILE A 769 18.60 9.92 -19.67
N GLN A 770 18.53 8.93 -18.78
CA GLN A 770 19.66 8.07 -18.47
C GLN A 770 19.68 6.93 -19.49
N ALA A 771 20.84 6.63 -20.09
CA ALA A 771 20.98 5.52 -21.03
C ALA A 771 22.35 4.84 -20.88
N ALA A 772 22.40 3.52 -21.08
CA ALA A 772 23.62 2.72 -21.03
C ALA A 772 23.67 1.67 -22.16
N GLY A 773 24.84 1.04 -22.32
CA GLY A 773 25.07 0.04 -23.35
C GLY A 773 24.96 0.62 -24.77
N ASN A 774 24.26 -0.09 -25.66
CA ASN A 774 24.05 0.31 -27.05
C ASN A 774 22.67 0.93 -27.31
N VAL A 775 22.01 1.47 -26.27
CA VAL A 775 20.66 2.05 -26.41
C VAL A 775 20.72 3.38 -27.14
N LYS A 776 21.62 4.28 -26.73
CA LYS A 776 21.87 5.53 -27.45
C LYS A 776 22.74 5.26 -28.68
N PRO A 777 22.29 5.60 -29.91
CA PRO A 777 23.12 5.42 -31.09
C PRO A 777 24.41 6.26 -31.04
N PRO A 778 25.57 5.72 -31.44
CA PRO A 778 26.86 6.43 -31.34
C PRO A 778 26.95 7.74 -32.14
N ASP A 779 26.13 7.88 -33.19
CA ASP A 779 26.05 9.07 -34.04
C ASP A 779 25.19 10.20 -33.45
N LYS A 780 24.48 9.95 -32.34
CA LYS A 780 23.59 10.93 -31.70
C LYS A 780 24.29 11.69 -30.58
N SER A 781 24.17 13.01 -30.62
CA SER A 781 24.60 13.93 -29.56
C SER A 781 23.61 13.95 -28.38
N GLY A 782 23.86 14.74 -27.34
CA GLY A 782 22.91 14.93 -26.24
C GLY A 782 21.69 15.76 -26.62
N ASP A 783 21.81 16.63 -27.63
CA ASP A 783 20.72 17.52 -28.05
C ASP A 783 19.81 16.87 -29.10
N ASP A 784 20.20 15.74 -29.68
CA ASP A 784 19.34 15.02 -30.61
C ASP A 784 18.11 14.45 -29.90
N PRO A 785 16.95 14.37 -30.59
CA PRO A 785 15.75 13.77 -30.05
C PRO A 785 15.95 12.29 -29.69
N VAL A 786 15.26 11.84 -28.65
CA VAL A 786 15.21 10.43 -28.26
C VAL A 786 14.33 9.68 -29.24
N GLU A 787 14.93 8.71 -29.91
CA GLU A 787 14.26 7.82 -30.85
C GLU A 787 14.85 6.42 -30.73
N PHE A 788 13.99 5.44 -30.47
CA PHE A 788 14.37 4.03 -30.50
C PHE A 788 13.87 3.41 -31.81
N ILE A 789 14.74 2.69 -32.51
CA ILE A 789 14.45 2.16 -33.84
C ILE A 789 14.46 0.64 -33.78
N ALA A 790 13.37 0.02 -34.21
CA ALA A 790 13.27 -1.42 -34.39
C ALA A 790 13.06 -1.74 -35.89
N PRO A 791 13.92 -2.55 -36.51
CA PRO A 791 13.77 -2.89 -37.93
C PRO A 791 12.53 -3.78 -38.14
N MET A 792 11.74 -3.47 -39.17
CA MET A 792 10.75 -4.41 -39.68
C MET A 792 11.49 -5.43 -40.53
N ARG A 793 11.25 -6.72 -40.29
CA ARG A 793 11.87 -7.74 -41.13
C ARG A 793 11.20 -7.70 -42.50
N ALA A 794 12.01 -7.65 -43.56
CA ALA A 794 11.53 -7.79 -44.93
C ALA A 794 10.61 -9.03 -44.99
N ALA A 795 9.40 -8.86 -45.53
CA ALA A 795 8.54 -9.99 -45.82
C ALA A 795 9.35 -10.96 -46.69
N ILE A 796 9.69 -12.13 -46.16
CA ILE A 796 10.31 -13.18 -46.97
C ILE A 796 9.34 -13.39 -48.14
N ALA A 797 9.74 -12.98 -49.34
CA ALA A 797 8.98 -13.23 -50.55
C ALA A 797 8.74 -14.74 -50.60
N LYS A 798 7.48 -15.14 -50.43
CA LYS A 798 7.06 -16.54 -50.44
C LYS A 798 7.29 -17.16 -51.81
#